data_AF-A0A498K321-F1
#
_entry.id   AF-A0A498K321-F1
#
_cell.length_a   1.000
_cell.length_b   1.000
_cell.length_c   1.000
_cell.angle_alpha   90.00
_cell.angle_beta   90.00
_cell.angle_gamma   90.00
#
_symmetry.space_group_name_H-M   'P 1'
#
loop_
_entity.id
_entity.type
_entity.pdbx_description
1 polymer ?
#
loop_
_entity_poly.entity_id
_entity_poly.type
_entity_poly.pdbx_seq_one_letter_code
_entity_poly.pdbx_strand_id
1 'polypeptide(L)'
;MAAAQAQLHFHAPSSFSKPLKNPLTRNPFFQNPILPLRPRTSLKPLVLRAAVVSQNPSTSLSQTTPFEHCFSKSSDGFLYCEGLKVQDVIDSVERRPFYLYSKPQITRNVEAYKEALEGLNSVIGYAIKANNNFKILEHLRQLGCGAVLVSGNELRLALRAGFDPTKCIFNGNGKLLDDLVLAAQEGVFINIDSEFDLENIVAAARIAGKRVNVLLRINPDVDPQVHAYVATGNKNSKFGIRNEKLQWFLDAVKAHPDELKLVGAHCHLGSTITKVDIFRDAAVLMVKYIDEIRSQGFQVDYLNIGGGLGIDYYHSGAILPKPRDLINTVRGVVLSRGLNLIIEPGRSLIANTCCLVNRVTGVKTNGTKNFIVIDGSMAELIRPSLYDAYQHIELVAPTPPDAEISTFDVVGPVCESADFLGKDRELPTPPKGAGLVVHDAGAYCMSMASTYNLKMRPPEYWVQEDESVAKIRHAETFEDHMRFFEVPELKKKEERKGLKAKKAVSALSNSLPRSFRSQTLDCRCSWQLPHSKILLFALRSGLLHFRNNWLCGSHFGQFRTMGSTMAGELLVSANGNGNAQPNPQRTYQVVVAATREMGIGKDGKLPWRLPSDLKFFKDITVTTSDPAKKNAIIMGRKTWESILPEHQPLPGRLNVVLTRSGSFDIATAENVVICGSMASALELLAASPYCLSIEKVFLIGGGQILREALNASGCEAIHITEIETNIECDTFIPAIDSSVFQPWYSSFPKVENGIRHSFTTYVRVRNSAVESLCENNDLNSNIKSDSVKCEVKNFSYLPKMIFEKHEEHMYLRLVREILSDGTAKDDRTGTGTLSKFGCQKVFWRGVVEELLWFISGSTNAKVMGSIRGNSLFGKQGSFRRKAFTYGMGMHLEITLTGNVGLTDKEEGDLGPVYGFQWRHFGARYTDMHADYTGQGFDQLLDVTDKIKNNPDDRRIILSAWNPSDLKSMALPPCHMFAQFYVANGELSCQMYQRSADIGLGIPFNIASYALLTCMIAHVCDLVPGDFIHVLGDAHVYRTHIRPLQEQLEKLPKPFPILKINPEKKNIDSFAAADFQLIGYDPHQKIEMKMAKQGSKHKMYVIHPDWLCRRSRGVLINCEGFTQVHRFKLSFSEF
;
A
#
# COMPACT_ATOMS: atom_id res chain seq x y z
N MET A 1 -63.51 -4.10 1.73
CA MET A 1 -64.65 -4.66 2.50
C MET A 1 -64.11 -5.63 3.55
N ALA A 2 -64.93 -6.08 4.49
CA ALA A 2 -64.50 -6.96 5.59
C ALA A 2 -64.66 -8.45 5.28
N ALA A 3 -63.67 -9.26 5.66
CA ALA A 3 -63.73 -10.67 6.11
C ALA A 3 -62.27 -11.06 6.48
N ALA A 4 -61.91 -11.63 7.63
CA ALA A 4 -62.49 -12.73 8.41
C ALA A 4 -62.26 -14.10 7.72
N GLN A 5 -61.88 -15.19 8.40
CA GLN A 5 -61.73 -15.38 9.86
C GLN A 5 -60.90 -16.64 10.18
N ALA A 6 -60.47 -16.76 11.45
CA ALA A 6 -60.42 -18.02 12.22
C ALA A 6 -59.35 -19.10 11.87
N GLN A 7 -58.88 -19.95 12.81
CA GLN A 7 -58.93 -19.96 14.30
C GLN A 7 -57.97 -21.04 14.89
N LEU A 8 -57.38 -20.78 16.08
CA LEU A 8 -57.07 -21.76 17.18
C LEU A 8 -56.08 -22.94 16.89
N HIS A 9 -55.36 -23.56 17.83
CA HIS A 9 -54.95 -23.22 19.20
C HIS A 9 -53.67 -24.00 19.65
N PHE A 10 -53.25 -23.78 20.92
CA PHE A 10 -52.21 -24.49 21.72
C PHE A 10 -52.04 -26.01 21.44
N HIS A 11 -50.88 -26.66 21.65
CA HIS A 11 -49.97 -26.64 22.83
C HIS A 11 -48.52 -27.12 22.53
N ALA A 12 -47.62 -26.94 23.49
CA ALA A 12 -46.27 -27.57 23.61
C ALA A 12 -46.27 -28.54 24.84
N PRO A 13 -45.18 -29.24 25.27
CA PRO A 13 -43.74 -29.16 24.88
C PRO A 13 -42.97 -30.53 24.83
N SER A 14 -41.62 -30.49 24.91
CA SER A 14 -40.67 -31.57 25.31
C SER A 14 -40.46 -32.75 24.32
N SER A 15 -39.31 -33.47 24.28
CA SER A 15 -37.95 -33.28 24.84
C SER A 15 -36.89 -34.18 24.17
N PHE A 16 -35.61 -33.76 24.23
CA PHE A 16 -34.36 -34.56 24.13
C PHE A 16 -34.35 -35.98 23.52
N SER A 17 -33.55 -36.19 22.46
CA SER A 17 -32.30 -37.01 22.53
C SER A 17 -31.55 -37.15 21.18
N LYS A 18 -30.24 -37.45 21.26
CA LYS A 18 -29.37 -38.04 20.21
C LYS A 18 -29.19 -39.55 20.54
N PRO A 19 -28.60 -40.43 19.69
CA PRO A 19 -27.86 -40.20 18.44
C PRO A 19 -28.29 -41.12 17.27
N LEU A 20 -27.51 -41.13 16.17
CA LEU A 20 -27.58 -42.13 15.10
C LEU A 20 -26.18 -42.63 14.69
N LYS A 21 -26.09 -43.91 14.32
CA LYS A 21 -24.95 -44.54 13.62
C LYS A 21 -25.47 -45.45 12.50
N ASN A 22 -24.93 -45.25 11.31
CA ASN A 22 -24.64 -46.15 10.16
C ASN A 22 -24.77 -47.69 10.35
N PRO A 23 -24.79 -48.51 9.25
CA PRO A 23 -24.91 -48.23 7.79
C PRO A 23 -25.80 -49.26 7.00
N LEU A 24 -25.47 -49.52 5.71
CA LEU A 24 -25.89 -50.63 4.78
C LEU A 24 -27.19 -50.38 3.95
N THR A 25 -27.37 -50.77 2.67
CA THR A 25 -26.48 -51.37 1.62
C THR A 25 -26.99 -51.07 0.17
N ARG A 26 -26.35 -51.63 -0.89
CA ARG A 26 -26.52 -51.30 -2.34
C ARG A 26 -27.66 -52.04 -3.12
N ASN A 27 -28.06 -51.40 -4.24
CA ASN A 27 -28.70 -51.86 -5.51
C ASN A 27 -28.76 -53.36 -5.88
N PRO A 28 -29.72 -53.73 -6.75
CA PRO A 28 -29.37 -54.07 -8.16
C PRO A 28 -30.28 -53.47 -9.30
N PHE A 29 -30.02 -53.85 -10.56
CA PHE A 29 -30.51 -53.33 -11.88
C PHE A 29 -31.90 -53.93 -12.33
N PHE A 30 -32.63 -53.45 -13.38
CA PHE A 30 -32.45 -53.82 -14.82
C PHE A 30 -33.38 -53.11 -15.87
N GLN A 31 -32.78 -52.58 -16.96
CA GLN A 31 -33.12 -52.55 -18.43
C GLN A 31 -34.47 -52.07 -19.06
N ASN A 32 -34.43 -51.83 -20.40
CA ASN A 32 -35.40 -51.15 -21.30
C ASN A 32 -36.27 -52.11 -22.17
N PRO A 33 -37.27 -51.60 -22.93
CA PRO A 33 -37.15 -51.49 -24.42
C PRO A 33 -37.82 -50.21 -25.03
N ILE A 34 -37.22 -49.48 -26.00
CA ILE A 34 -37.11 -49.63 -27.48
C ILE A 34 -38.34 -49.21 -28.34
N LEU A 35 -38.13 -48.31 -29.32
CA LEU A 35 -38.97 -48.14 -30.54
C LEU A 35 -38.21 -47.39 -31.68
N PRO A 36 -38.24 -47.87 -32.96
CA PRO A 36 -37.67 -47.16 -34.13
C PRO A 36 -38.59 -47.06 -35.37
N LEU A 37 -38.30 -46.18 -36.36
CA LEU A 37 -38.26 -46.45 -37.84
C LEU A 37 -38.25 -45.21 -38.79
N ARG A 38 -37.03 -44.89 -39.28
CA ARG A 38 -36.51 -44.61 -40.65
C ARG A 38 -37.36 -44.13 -41.89
N PRO A 39 -36.72 -43.64 -43.01
CA PRO A 39 -37.22 -42.47 -43.77
C PRO A 39 -37.12 -42.54 -45.33
N ARG A 40 -37.14 -41.35 -46.00
CA ARG A 40 -36.69 -40.98 -47.38
C ARG A 40 -37.58 -41.32 -48.59
N THR A 41 -37.84 -40.32 -49.44
CA THR A 41 -37.14 -40.08 -50.74
C THR A 41 -37.56 -38.73 -51.36
N SER A 42 -36.99 -38.33 -52.50
CA SER A 42 -37.20 -37.03 -53.16
C SER A 42 -37.36 -37.15 -54.67
N LEU A 43 -38.00 -36.16 -55.32
CA LEU A 43 -37.93 -35.90 -56.77
C LEU A 43 -38.27 -34.42 -57.10
N LYS A 44 -38.14 -34.03 -58.36
CA LYS A 44 -38.09 -32.65 -58.91
C LYS A 44 -39.21 -32.43 -59.96
N PRO A 45 -39.19 -31.37 -60.81
CA PRO A 45 -39.25 -29.91 -60.57
C PRO A 45 -40.39 -29.23 -61.40
N LEU A 46 -40.54 -27.90 -61.32
CA LEU A 46 -41.08 -27.10 -62.44
C LEU A 46 -40.60 -25.65 -62.41
N VAL A 47 -40.55 -25.00 -63.59
CA VAL A 47 -40.05 -23.63 -63.81
C VAL A 47 -40.89 -22.94 -64.89
N LEU A 48 -41.23 -21.66 -64.69
CA LEU A 48 -41.62 -20.73 -65.76
C LEU A 48 -41.32 -19.27 -65.36
N ARG A 49 -41.46 -18.31 -66.28
CA ARG A 49 -40.75 -17.02 -66.29
C ARG A 49 -41.64 -15.83 -66.72
N ALA A 50 -41.08 -14.61 -66.58
CA ALA A 50 -41.61 -13.28 -66.97
C ALA A 50 -42.61 -12.65 -65.97
N ALA A 51 -42.73 -11.31 -65.87
CA ALA A 51 -42.16 -10.23 -66.70
C ALA A 51 -41.34 -9.17 -65.91
N VAL A 52 -41.00 -8.04 -66.53
CA VAL A 52 -40.06 -6.97 -66.07
C VAL A 52 -40.66 -5.58 -66.35
N VAL A 53 -40.12 -4.51 -65.73
CA VAL A 53 -40.49 -3.06 -65.83
C VAL A 53 -41.67 -2.73 -64.88
N SER A 54 -41.69 -1.63 -64.10
CA SER A 54 -40.96 -0.34 -64.15
C SER A 54 -40.13 0.00 -62.88
N GLN A 55 -39.86 1.29 -62.62
CA GLN A 55 -38.76 1.83 -61.80
C GLN A 55 -39.20 2.42 -60.43
N ASN A 56 -38.35 2.28 -59.39
CA ASN A 56 -38.05 3.16 -58.24
C ASN A 56 -39.19 3.95 -57.51
N PRO A 57 -39.19 4.02 -56.14
CA PRO A 57 -38.06 4.65 -55.42
C PRO A 57 -37.70 4.15 -54.00
N SER A 58 -36.57 4.68 -53.50
CA SER A 58 -36.16 4.91 -52.09
C SER A 58 -36.05 3.72 -51.10
N THR A 59 -34.88 3.64 -50.47
CA THR A 59 -34.56 2.75 -49.34
C THR A 59 -35.03 3.29 -47.98
N SER A 60 -35.50 2.41 -47.10
CA SER A 60 -35.51 2.63 -45.65
C SER A 60 -34.95 1.41 -44.92
N LEU A 61 -33.78 1.57 -44.28
CA LEU A 61 -33.19 0.54 -43.42
C LEU A 61 -34.01 0.38 -42.13
N SER A 62 -34.31 -0.85 -41.74
CA SER A 62 -34.91 -1.15 -40.43
C SER A 62 -33.94 -0.77 -39.32
N GLN A 63 -34.30 0.25 -38.53
CA GLN A 63 -33.46 0.74 -37.43
C GLN A 63 -33.34 -0.33 -36.34
N THR A 64 -32.10 -0.68 -35.98
CA THR A 64 -31.83 -1.42 -34.75
C THR A 64 -32.06 -0.49 -33.56
N THR A 65 -32.96 -0.84 -32.65
CA THR A 65 -33.19 -0.10 -31.41
C THR A 65 -31.89 -0.01 -30.57
N PRO A 66 -31.60 1.13 -29.92
CA PRO A 66 -30.47 1.25 -29.00
C PRO A 66 -30.57 0.26 -27.83
N PHE A 67 -29.43 -0.04 -27.21
CA PHE A 67 -29.37 -0.96 -26.07
C PHE A 67 -29.76 -0.19 -24.79
N GLU A 68 -31.03 -0.25 -24.42
CA GLU A 68 -31.59 0.56 -23.34
C GLU A 68 -31.18 0.06 -21.96
N HIS A 69 -30.57 0.94 -21.16
CA HIS A 69 -30.10 0.65 -19.81
C HIS A 69 -31.28 0.52 -18.84
N CYS A 70 -31.23 -0.44 -17.91
CA CYS A 70 -32.37 -0.73 -17.04
C CYS A 70 -32.78 0.42 -16.12
N PHE A 71 -31.88 1.36 -15.82
CA PHE A 71 -32.21 2.64 -15.20
C PHE A 71 -32.14 3.75 -16.25
N SER A 72 -33.23 4.51 -16.43
CA SER A 72 -33.32 5.60 -17.39
C SER A 72 -34.22 6.72 -16.88
N LYS A 73 -34.02 7.95 -17.39
CA LYS A 73 -34.90 9.09 -17.14
C LYS A 73 -35.96 9.20 -18.25
N SER A 74 -37.22 9.29 -17.84
CA SER A 74 -38.35 9.45 -18.76
C SER A 74 -38.57 10.92 -19.13
N SER A 75 -39.52 11.20 -20.02
CA SER A 75 -39.88 12.56 -20.46
C SER A 75 -40.51 13.43 -19.36
N ASP A 76 -40.92 12.84 -18.24
CA ASP A 76 -41.32 13.56 -17.02
C ASP A 76 -40.12 13.91 -16.09
N GLY A 77 -38.91 13.50 -16.47
CA GLY A 77 -37.66 13.77 -15.76
C GLY A 77 -37.41 12.92 -14.50
N PHE A 78 -38.31 12.00 -14.15
CA PHE A 78 -38.07 11.04 -13.07
C PHE A 78 -37.21 9.86 -13.53
N LEU A 79 -36.54 9.22 -12.57
CA LEU A 79 -35.80 7.99 -12.79
C LEU A 79 -36.73 6.76 -12.71
N TYR A 80 -36.55 5.86 -13.68
CA TYR A 80 -37.27 4.60 -13.82
C TYR A 80 -36.32 3.40 -13.71
N CYS A 81 -36.86 2.24 -13.36
CA CYS A 81 -36.18 0.93 -13.35
C CYS A 81 -37.10 -0.08 -14.04
N GLU A 82 -36.76 -0.52 -15.25
CA GLU A 82 -37.59 -1.45 -16.06
C GLU A 82 -39.07 -1.02 -16.13
N GLY A 83 -39.36 0.21 -16.59
CA GLY A 83 -40.73 0.75 -16.67
C GLY A 83 -41.32 1.27 -15.35
N LEU A 84 -40.82 0.83 -14.20
CA LEU A 84 -41.32 1.24 -12.89
C LEU A 84 -40.63 2.51 -12.35
N LYS A 85 -41.40 3.50 -11.89
CA LYS A 85 -40.91 4.77 -11.33
C LYS A 85 -40.20 4.53 -9.98
N VAL A 86 -38.92 4.90 -9.86
CA VAL A 86 -38.13 4.62 -8.65
C VAL A 86 -38.65 5.39 -7.42
N GLN A 87 -39.30 6.54 -7.62
CA GLN A 87 -39.96 7.29 -6.54
C GLN A 87 -41.08 6.48 -5.87
N ASP A 88 -41.88 5.76 -6.65
CA ASP A 88 -43.01 4.98 -6.12
C ASP A 88 -42.51 3.76 -5.32
N VAL A 89 -41.33 3.24 -5.66
CA VAL A 89 -40.60 2.25 -4.84
C VAL A 89 -40.13 2.88 -3.53
N ILE A 90 -39.55 4.09 -3.57
CA ILE A 90 -39.06 4.83 -2.39
C ILE A 90 -40.15 5.14 -1.35
N ASP A 91 -41.40 5.28 -1.80
CA ASP A 91 -42.57 5.55 -0.95
C ASP A 91 -43.33 4.27 -0.53
N SER A 92 -43.22 3.16 -1.27
CA SER A 92 -43.88 1.88 -0.93
C SER A 92 -43.05 0.96 -0.01
N VAL A 93 -41.71 1.10 0.05
CA VAL A 93 -40.86 0.21 0.88
C VAL A 93 -40.77 0.61 2.35
N GLU A 94 -40.79 -0.40 3.24
CA GLU A 94 -40.80 -0.28 4.70
C GLU A 94 -39.55 0.40 5.33
N ARG A 95 -38.40 0.33 4.66
CA ARG A 95 -37.09 0.74 5.20
C ARG A 95 -36.18 1.30 4.11
N ARG A 96 -35.34 2.26 4.50
CA ARG A 96 -34.33 2.93 3.68
C ARG A 96 -33.01 3.07 4.48
N PRO A 97 -31.84 3.15 3.83
CA PRO A 97 -31.62 2.95 2.40
C PRO A 97 -31.91 1.50 1.98
N PHE A 98 -31.99 1.22 0.67
CA PHE A 98 -32.22 -0.12 0.14
C PHE A 98 -31.53 -0.35 -1.20
N TYR A 99 -31.22 -1.60 -1.53
CA TYR A 99 -30.78 -1.97 -2.87
C TYR A 99 -31.98 -2.29 -3.77
N LEU A 100 -32.01 -1.71 -4.97
CA LEU A 100 -33.01 -2.00 -6.01
C LEU A 100 -32.31 -2.57 -7.23
N TYR A 101 -32.62 -3.83 -7.56
CA TYR A 101 -32.10 -4.53 -8.73
C TYR A 101 -33.15 -4.60 -9.85
N SER A 102 -32.70 -4.68 -11.10
CA SER A 102 -33.49 -5.18 -12.23
C SER A 102 -33.25 -6.69 -12.39
N LYS A 103 -34.32 -7.50 -12.36
CA LYS A 103 -34.25 -8.90 -12.78
C LYS A 103 -34.11 -9.05 -14.32
N PRO A 104 -34.84 -8.30 -15.17
CA PRO A 104 -34.67 -8.39 -16.63
C PRO A 104 -33.24 -8.08 -17.11
N GLN A 105 -32.54 -7.11 -16.53
CA GLN A 105 -31.15 -6.78 -16.93
C GLN A 105 -30.18 -7.91 -16.59
N ILE A 106 -30.38 -8.64 -15.48
CA ILE A 106 -29.58 -9.85 -15.16
C ILE A 106 -29.78 -10.92 -16.25
N THR A 107 -31.03 -11.12 -16.69
CA THR A 107 -31.36 -12.03 -17.80
C THR A 107 -30.66 -11.60 -19.09
N ARG A 108 -30.86 -10.34 -19.52
CA ARG A 108 -30.22 -9.74 -20.72
C ARG A 108 -28.70 -9.84 -20.69
N ASN A 109 -28.08 -9.60 -19.53
CA ASN A 109 -26.63 -9.70 -19.35
C ASN A 109 -26.11 -11.14 -19.54
N VAL A 110 -26.80 -12.15 -19.01
CA VAL A 110 -26.40 -13.57 -19.20
C VAL A 110 -26.64 -14.02 -20.64
N GLU A 111 -27.74 -13.60 -21.26
CA GLU A 111 -28.08 -13.97 -22.64
C GLU A 111 -27.07 -13.44 -23.64
N ALA A 112 -26.61 -12.19 -23.49
CA ALA A 112 -25.52 -11.64 -24.30
C ALA A 112 -24.22 -12.46 -24.23
N TYR A 113 -23.93 -13.11 -23.09
CA TYR A 113 -22.81 -14.06 -22.97
C TYR A 113 -23.12 -15.43 -23.62
N LYS A 114 -24.36 -15.93 -23.54
CA LYS A 114 -24.76 -17.17 -24.24
C LYS A 114 -24.65 -17.03 -25.76
N GLU A 115 -25.18 -15.94 -26.33
CA GLU A 115 -25.08 -15.63 -27.76
C GLU A 115 -23.63 -15.49 -28.20
N ALA A 116 -22.79 -14.83 -27.39
CA ALA A 116 -21.36 -14.70 -27.65
C ALA A 116 -20.66 -16.06 -27.69
N LEU A 117 -21.09 -17.02 -26.86
CA LEU A 117 -20.55 -18.38 -26.73
C LEU A 117 -21.14 -19.40 -27.70
N GLU A 118 -22.12 -19.05 -28.54
CA GLU A 118 -22.80 -20.00 -29.44
C GLU A 118 -21.80 -20.81 -30.29
N GLY A 119 -21.94 -22.14 -30.33
CA GLY A 119 -21.00 -23.03 -31.02
C GLY A 119 -19.68 -23.32 -30.27
N LEU A 120 -19.53 -22.89 -29.01
CA LEU A 120 -18.45 -23.32 -28.10
C LEU A 120 -19.03 -24.15 -26.95
N ASN A 121 -18.43 -25.31 -26.66
CA ASN A 121 -18.70 -25.98 -25.38
C ASN A 121 -18.10 -25.15 -24.25
N SER A 122 -18.93 -24.70 -23.30
CA SER A 122 -18.54 -23.61 -22.40
C SER A 122 -19.32 -23.55 -21.09
N VAL A 123 -18.74 -22.84 -20.11
CA VAL A 123 -19.35 -22.57 -18.80
C VAL A 123 -19.24 -21.07 -18.48
N ILE A 124 -20.38 -20.44 -18.23
CA ILE A 124 -20.47 -19.09 -17.65
C ILE A 124 -20.36 -19.21 -16.13
N GLY A 125 -19.15 -19.02 -15.59
CA GLY A 125 -18.88 -19.11 -14.16
C GLY A 125 -19.19 -17.81 -13.42
N TYR A 126 -20.28 -17.77 -12.65
CA TYR A 126 -20.63 -16.59 -11.87
C TYR A 126 -19.88 -16.55 -10.53
N ALA A 127 -19.05 -15.52 -10.32
CA ALA A 127 -18.28 -15.35 -9.09
C ALA A 127 -19.16 -14.87 -7.92
N ILE A 128 -19.43 -15.75 -6.95
CA ILE A 128 -20.38 -15.51 -5.85
C ILE A 128 -20.00 -14.27 -5.01
N LYS A 129 -18.72 -14.01 -4.79
CA LYS A 129 -18.21 -12.78 -4.16
C LYS A 129 -18.66 -11.46 -4.81
N ALA A 130 -19.06 -11.46 -6.09
CA ALA A 130 -19.57 -10.25 -6.76
C ALA A 130 -20.92 -9.84 -6.16
N ASN A 131 -21.85 -10.80 -6.02
CA ASN A 131 -23.08 -10.66 -5.26
C ASN A 131 -23.56 -12.05 -4.83
N ASN A 132 -23.78 -12.23 -3.53
CA ASN A 132 -24.12 -13.51 -2.89
C ASN A 132 -25.58 -13.57 -2.40
N ASN A 133 -26.46 -12.68 -2.88
CA ASN A 133 -27.89 -12.77 -2.60
C ASN A 133 -28.47 -14.08 -3.15
N PHE A 134 -29.16 -14.84 -2.29
CA PHE A 134 -29.67 -16.18 -2.60
C PHE A 134 -30.67 -16.22 -3.78
N LYS A 135 -31.51 -15.19 -3.95
CA LYS A 135 -32.49 -15.13 -5.06
C LYS A 135 -31.84 -14.77 -6.39
N ILE A 136 -30.82 -13.92 -6.38
CA ILE A 136 -29.99 -13.64 -7.55
C ILE A 136 -29.24 -14.91 -7.97
N LEU A 137 -28.70 -15.68 -7.01
CA LEU A 137 -28.07 -16.98 -7.26
C LEU A 137 -29.06 -18.02 -7.83
N GLU A 138 -30.28 -18.12 -7.29
CA GLU A 138 -31.33 -19.00 -7.85
C GLU A 138 -31.69 -18.63 -9.31
N HIS A 139 -31.78 -17.32 -9.64
CA HIS A 139 -32.06 -16.84 -11.01
C HIS A 139 -30.91 -17.14 -11.97
N LEU A 140 -29.66 -16.83 -11.58
CA LEU A 140 -28.46 -17.14 -12.39
C LEU A 140 -28.33 -18.65 -12.68
N ARG A 141 -28.69 -19.51 -11.72
CA ARG A 141 -28.80 -20.96 -11.93
C ARG A 141 -29.92 -21.32 -12.92
N GLN A 142 -31.11 -20.72 -12.83
CA GLN A 142 -32.18 -20.97 -13.80
C GLN A 142 -31.75 -20.60 -15.23
N LEU A 143 -30.94 -19.55 -15.37
CA LEU A 143 -30.32 -19.15 -16.64
C LEU A 143 -29.17 -20.07 -17.08
N GLY A 144 -28.75 -21.07 -16.28
CA GLY A 144 -27.78 -22.10 -16.64
C GLY A 144 -26.31 -21.80 -16.31
N CYS A 145 -26.04 -20.75 -15.52
CA CYS A 145 -24.68 -20.42 -15.09
C CYS A 145 -24.07 -21.49 -14.16
N GLY A 146 -22.75 -21.64 -14.22
CA GLY A 146 -21.94 -22.26 -13.17
C GLY A 146 -21.59 -21.25 -12.08
N ALA A 147 -20.85 -21.69 -11.05
CA ALA A 147 -20.43 -20.83 -9.93
C ALA A 147 -18.90 -20.82 -9.74
N VAL A 148 -18.33 -19.64 -9.48
CA VAL A 148 -16.94 -19.46 -9.12
C VAL A 148 -16.86 -19.06 -7.65
N LEU A 149 -16.05 -19.82 -6.90
CA LEU A 149 -16.06 -19.92 -5.45
C LEU A 149 -14.67 -19.61 -4.89
N VAL A 150 -14.58 -18.99 -3.71
CA VAL A 150 -13.31 -18.78 -2.99
C VAL A 150 -13.35 -19.23 -1.51
N SER A 151 -14.46 -19.83 -1.08
CA SER A 151 -14.59 -20.48 0.23
C SER A 151 -15.63 -21.59 0.21
N GLY A 152 -15.58 -22.53 1.15
CA GLY A 152 -16.60 -23.58 1.27
C GLY A 152 -17.95 -23.05 1.74
N ASN A 153 -18.04 -21.83 2.29
CA ASN A 153 -19.33 -21.19 2.56
C ASN A 153 -19.99 -20.67 1.28
N GLU A 154 -19.21 -20.21 0.29
CA GLU A 154 -19.74 -19.96 -1.06
C GLU A 154 -20.16 -21.27 -1.74
N LEU A 155 -19.39 -22.36 -1.57
CA LEU A 155 -19.78 -23.69 -2.06
C LEU A 155 -21.11 -24.17 -1.44
N ARG A 156 -21.24 -24.12 -0.10
CA ARG A 156 -22.47 -24.47 0.62
C ARG A 156 -23.66 -23.62 0.14
N LEU A 157 -23.45 -22.34 -0.16
CA LEU A 157 -24.47 -21.45 -0.71
C LEU A 157 -24.85 -21.80 -2.16
N ALA A 158 -23.87 -22.10 -3.03
CA ALA A 158 -24.08 -22.53 -4.41
C ALA A 158 -24.91 -23.83 -4.47
N LEU A 159 -24.50 -24.85 -3.70
CA LEU A 159 -25.21 -26.12 -3.56
C LEU A 159 -26.64 -25.88 -3.05
N ARG A 160 -26.82 -24.99 -2.05
CA ARG A 160 -28.14 -24.70 -1.48
C ARG A 160 -29.08 -23.97 -2.45
N ALA A 161 -28.54 -23.17 -3.37
CA ALA A 161 -29.27 -22.53 -4.47
C ALA A 161 -29.50 -23.48 -5.66
N GLY A 162 -28.85 -24.65 -5.66
CA GLY A 162 -29.00 -25.74 -6.62
C GLY A 162 -28.01 -25.76 -7.78
N PHE A 163 -26.89 -25.04 -7.69
CA PHE A 163 -25.88 -25.05 -8.76
C PHE A 163 -25.33 -26.47 -9.00
N ASP A 164 -25.15 -26.80 -10.27
CA ASP A 164 -24.52 -28.03 -10.75
C ASP A 164 -23.04 -28.06 -10.30
N PRO A 165 -22.63 -28.99 -9.40
CA PRO A 165 -21.26 -29.02 -8.89
C PRO A 165 -20.22 -29.22 -9.98
N THR A 166 -20.58 -29.90 -11.08
CA THR A 166 -19.68 -30.13 -12.23
C THR A 166 -19.44 -28.87 -13.06
N LYS A 167 -20.14 -27.77 -12.75
CA LYS A 167 -19.95 -26.42 -13.31
C LYS A 167 -19.48 -25.42 -12.25
N CYS A 168 -19.08 -25.89 -11.07
CA CYS A 168 -18.48 -25.08 -10.02
C CYS A 168 -16.95 -25.10 -10.12
N ILE A 169 -16.31 -23.96 -9.86
CA ILE A 169 -14.86 -23.79 -9.89
C ILE A 169 -14.40 -23.16 -8.57
N PHE A 170 -13.48 -23.82 -7.86
CA PHE A 170 -12.93 -23.36 -6.59
C PHE A 170 -11.57 -22.66 -6.79
N ASN A 171 -11.61 -21.34 -6.68
CA ASN A 171 -10.53 -20.37 -6.83
C ASN A 171 -9.99 -19.90 -5.46
N GLY A 172 -9.10 -18.90 -5.49
CA GLY A 172 -8.49 -18.30 -4.30
C GLY A 172 -7.12 -18.89 -3.96
N ASN A 173 -6.42 -18.26 -3.03
CA ASN A 173 -5.14 -18.72 -2.49
C ASN A 173 -5.33 -19.05 -0.99
N GLY A 174 -4.70 -20.11 -0.47
CA GLY A 174 -4.88 -20.48 0.94
C GLY A 174 -6.09 -21.38 1.17
N LYS A 175 -6.29 -22.40 0.34
CA LYS A 175 -7.49 -23.26 0.39
C LYS A 175 -7.42 -24.19 1.62
N LEU A 176 -8.43 -24.11 2.48
CA LEU A 176 -8.53 -24.90 3.70
C LEU A 176 -8.96 -26.34 3.40
N LEU A 177 -8.38 -27.30 4.12
CA LEU A 177 -8.63 -28.72 3.92
C LEU A 177 -10.12 -29.10 4.02
N ASP A 178 -10.84 -28.62 5.04
CA ASP A 178 -12.26 -28.95 5.25
C ASP A 178 -13.18 -28.45 4.12
N ASP A 179 -12.85 -27.30 3.53
CA ASP A 179 -13.59 -26.74 2.40
C ASP A 179 -13.23 -27.47 1.08
N LEU A 180 -11.99 -27.92 0.94
CA LEU A 180 -11.54 -28.78 -0.16
C LEU A 180 -12.12 -30.19 -0.09
N VAL A 181 -12.31 -30.76 1.11
CA VAL A 181 -12.98 -32.06 1.31
C VAL A 181 -14.42 -31.99 0.77
N LEU A 182 -15.15 -30.91 1.06
CA LEU A 182 -16.48 -30.70 0.50
C LEU A 182 -16.44 -30.55 -1.04
N ALA A 183 -15.49 -29.77 -1.58
CA ALA A 183 -15.32 -29.61 -3.03
C ALA A 183 -15.02 -30.95 -3.74
N ALA A 184 -14.16 -31.78 -3.15
CA ALA A 184 -13.82 -33.12 -3.63
C ALA A 184 -15.01 -34.10 -3.51
N GLN A 185 -15.79 -34.01 -2.43
CA GLN A 185 -17.00 -34.81 -2.24
C GLN A 185 -18.08 -34.51 -3.29
N GLU A 186 -18.28 -33.24 -3.65
CA GLU A 186 -19.29 -32.83 -4.63
C GLU A 186 -18.81 -32.90 -6.10
N GLY A 187 -17.50 -33.04 -6.34
CA GLY A 187 -16.92 -33.16 -7.70
C GLY A 187 -16.65 -31.82 -8.40
N VAL A 188 -16.44 -30.76 -7.62
CA VAL A 188 -16.13 -29.40 -8.05
C VAL A 188 -14.75 -29.33 -8.72
N PHE A 189 -14.57 -28.49 -9.74
CA PHE A 189 -13.24 -28.21 -10.31
C PHE A 189 -12.41 -27.39 -9.33
N ILE A 190 -11.17 -27.81 -9.03
CA ILE A 190 -10.31 -27.08 -8.08
C ILE A 190 -9.06 -26.55 -8.76
N ASN A 191 -8.82 -25.26 -8.64
CA ASN A 191 -7.64 -24.63 -9.23
C ASN A 191 -6.45 -24.70 -8.27
N ILE A 192 -5.35 -25.30 -8.72
CA ILE A 192 -4.07 -25.33 -7.99
C ILE A 192 -3.42 -23.95 -8.13
N ASP A 193 -3.22 -23.27 -7.00
CA ASP A 193 -2.68 -21.90 -6.89
C ASP A 193 -1.24 -21.90 -6.34
N SER A 194 -0.89 -22.90 -5.52
CA SER A 194 0.39 -23.06 -4.82
C SER A 194 0.71 -24.53 -4.52
N GLU A 195 1.91 -24.80 -4.02
CA GLU A 195 2.40 -26.11 -3.61
C GLU A 195 1.60 -26.68 -2.43
N PHE A 196 1.33 -25.87 -1.40
CA PHE A 196 0.52 -26.29 -0.26
C PHE A 196 -0.97 -26.43 -0.60
N ASP A 197 -1.49 -25.69 -1.58
CA ASP A 197 -2.85 -25.91 -2.10
C ASP A 197 -2.92 -27.30 -2.78
N LEU A 198 -1.88 -27.72 -3.51
CA LEU A 198 -1.80 -29.07 -4.10
C LEU A 198 -1.80 -30.16 -3.02
N GLU A 199 -0.97 -30.02 -1.98
CA GLU A 199 -0.94 -30.94 -0.84
C GLU A 199 -2.31 -31.07 -0.16
N ASN A 200 -2.98 -29.94 0.10
CA ASN A 200 -4.32 -29.94 0.69
C ASN A 200 -5.37 -30.58 -0.23
N ILE A 201 -5.26 -30.44 -1.56
CA ILE A 201 -6.17 -31.10 -2.51
C ILE A 201 -5.95 -32.62 -2.53
N VAL A 202 -4.70 -33.09 -2.48
CA VAL A 202 -4.38 -34.53 -2.37
C VAL A 202 -4.92 -35.12 -1.05
N ALA A 203 -4.76 -34.41 0.06
CA ALA A 203 -5.34 -34.80 1.35
C ALA A 203 -6.88 -34.82 1.29
N ALA A 204 -7.51 -33.81 0.68
CA ALA A 204 -8.96 -33.75 0.50
C ALA A 204 -9.51 -34.90 -0.36
N ALA A 205 -8.84 -35.23 -1.47
CA ALA A 205 -9.20 -36.34 -2.34
C ALA A 205 -9.20 -37.69 -1.60
N ARG A 206 -8.18 -37.93 -0.77
CA ARG A 206 -8.06 -39.13 0.09
C ARG A 206 -9.18 -39.21 1.12
N ILE A 207 -9.48 -38.10 1.81
CA ILE A 207 -10.56 -38.02 2.81
C ILE A 207 -11.95 -38.18 2.16
N ALA A 208 -12.15 -37.63 0.96
CA ALA A 208 -13.38 -37.76 0.18
C ALA A 208 -13.56 -39.14 -0.47
N GLY A 209 -12.49 -39.94 -0.60
CA GLY A 209 -12.49 -41.19 -1.36
C GLY A 209 -12.78 -40.97 -2.86
N LYS A 210 -12.42 -39.81 -3.41
CA LYS A 210 -12.74 -39.40 -4.78
C LYS A 210 -11.56 -38.70 -5.45
N ARG A 211 -11.34 -39.05 -6.73
CA ARG A 211 -10.39 -38.37 -7.61
C ARG A 211 -10.90 -36.98 -7.98
N VAL A 212 -10.10 -35.94 -7.74
CA VAL A 212 -10.48 -34.53 -7.93
C VAL A 212 -10.06 -34.05 -9.33
N ASN A 213 -10.98 -33.38 -10.03
CA ASN A 213 -10.67 -32.69 -11.28
C ASN A 213 -9.99 -31.34 -10.96
N VAL A 214 -8.73 -31.19 -11.35
CA VAL A 214 -7.93 -29.98 -11.07
C VAL A 214 -7.53 -29.25 -12.34
N LEU A 215 -7.30 -27.95 -12.22
CA LEU A 215 -6.64 -27.14 -13.25
C LEU A 215 -5.43 -26.43 -12.63
N LEU A 216 -4.37 -26.22 -13.41
CA LEU A 216 -3.25 -25.37 -12.99
C LEU A 216 -3.61 -23.90 -13.24
N ARG A 217 -3.56 -23.06 -12.21
CA ARG A 217 -3.69 -21.61 -12.38
C ARG A 217 -2.34 -21.01 -12.76
N ILE A 218 -2.11 -20.79 -14.05
CA ILE A 218 -0.86 -20.26 -14.59
C ILE A 218 -0.96 -18.73 -14.68
N ASN A 219 0.16 -18.04 -14.41
CA ASN A 219 0.24 -16.58 -14.49
C ASN A 219 0.91 -16.15 -15.81
N PRO A 220 0.16 -15.67 -16.82
CA PRO A 220 0.69 -15.41 -18.17
C PRO A 220 1.59 -14.17 -18.27
N ASP A 221 1.77 -13.40 -17.18
CA ASP A 221 2.53 -12.13 -17.14
C ASP A 221 2.05 -11.12 -18.20
N VAL A 222 0.73 -10.94 -18.28
CA VAL A 222 0.07 -9.97 -19.16
C VAL A 222 -0.50 -8.86 -18.27
N ASP A 223 -0.01 -7.63 -18.45
CA ASP A 223 -0.56 -6.47 -17.73
C ASP A 223 -2.01 -6.20 -18.17
N PRO A 224 -3.00 -6.32 -17.26
CA PRO A 224 -4.40 -6.12 -17.60
C PRO A 224 -4.79 -4.64 -17.75
N GLN A 225 -3.93 -3.69 -17.39
CA GLN A 225 -4.21 -2.24 -17.41
C GLN A 225 -5.47 -1.85 -16.61
N VAL A 226 -5.73 -2.53 -15.49
CA VAL A 226 -6.82 -2.23 -14.54
C VAL A 226 -6.28 -1.88 -13.15
N HIS A 227 -7.14 -1.29 -12.31
CA HIS A 227 -6.78 -0.82 -10.97
C HIS A 227 -6.05 -1.87 -10.12
N ALA A 228 -5.03 -1.45 -9.35
CA ALA A 228 -4.07 -2.34 -8.69
C ALA A 228 -4.69 -3.41 -7.76
N TYR A 229 -5.77 -3.08 -7.03
CA TYR A 229 -6.51 -4.05 -6.19
C TYR A 229 -7.31 -5.11 -6.98
N VAL A 230 -7.33 -5.03 -8.32
CA VAL A 230 -8.13 -5.86 -9.21
C VAL A 230 -7.29 -6.51 -10.33
N ALA A 231 -6.09 -5.99 -10.61
CA ALA A 231 -5.09 -6.61 -11.47
C ALA A 231 -4.53 -7.89 -10.82
N THR A 232 -4.56 -9.01 -11.55
CA THR A 232 -4.20 -10.33 -10.97
C THR A 232 -3.29 -11.21 -11.85
N GLY A 233 -3.04 -10.82 -13.11
CA GLY A 233 -2.19 -11.54 -14.07
C GLY A 233 -0.75 -11.01 -14.25
N ASN A 234 -0.18 -10.32 -13.25
CA ASN A 234 1.20 -9.81 -13.30
C ASN A 234 2.17 -10.70 -12.47
N LYS A 235 3.47 -10.70 -12.80
CA LYS A 235 4.53 -11.46 -12.07
C LYS A 235 4.60 -11.26 -10.55
N ASN A 236 4.10 -10.15 -10.03
CA ASN A 236 4.08 -9.82 -8.59
C ASN A 236 2.78 -10.25 -7.88
N SER A 237 1.85 -10.84 -8.60
CA SER A 237 0.57 -11.31 -8.08
C SER A 237 0.77 -12.44 -7.06
N LYS A 238 0.02 -12.39 -5.95
CA LYS A 238 -0.05 -13.45 -4.92
C LYS A 238 -0.89 -14.67 -5.36
N PHE A 239 -1.09 -14.84 -6.66
CA PHE A 239 -2.06 -15.74 -7.26
C PHE A 239 -1.47 -16.47 -8.46
N GLY A 240 -1.69 -17.78 -8.50
CA GLY A 240 -1.27 -18.66 -9.57
C GLY A 240 0.21 -19.07 -9.50
N ILE A 241 0.49 -20.23 -10.09
CA ILE A 241 1.83 -20.78 -10.21
C ILE A 241 2.64 -19.94 -11.21
N ARG A 242 3.94 -19.80 -10.92
CA ARG A 242 4.90 -19.19 -11.84
C ARG A 242 5.24 -20.16 -12.96
N ASN A 243 5.49 -19.61 -14.16
CA ASN A 243 5.72 -20.39 -15.37
C ASN A 243 6.97 -21.28 -15.26
N GLU A 244 8.00 -20.81 -14.55
CA GLU A 244 9.22 -21.56 -14.28
C GLU A 244 9.02 -22.76 -13.34
N LYS A 245 7.87 -22.85 -12.65
CA LYS A 245 7.48 -24.01 -11.82
C LYS A 245 6.53 -24.98 -12.52
N LEU A 246 6.11 -24.74 -13.75
CA LEU A 246 5.10 -25.56 -14.45
C LEU A 246 5.46 -27.06 -14.40
N GLN A 247 6.70 -27.42 -14.77
CA GLN A 247 7.17 -28.80 -14.76
C GLN A 247 7.07 -29.46 -13.37
N TRP A 248 7.42 -28.75 -12.29
CA TRP A 248 7.30 -29.27 -10.92
C TRP A 248 5.86 -29.64 -10.56
N PHE A 249 4.89 -28.79 -10.94
CA PHE A 249 3.46 -29.08 -10.71
C PHE A 249 2.98 -30.26 -11.57
N LEU A 250 3.50 -30.43 -12.78
CA LEU A 250 3.17 -31.58 -13.63
C LEU A 250 3.73 -32.89 -13.07
N ASP A 251 4.95 -32.90 -12.56
CA ASP A 251 5.54 -34.09 -11.94
C ASP A 251 4.88 -34.42 -10.60
N ALA A 252 4.53 -33.41 -9.79
CA ALA A 252 3.78 -33.60 -8.56
C ALA A 252 2.34 -34.13 -8.80
N VAL A 253 1.66 -33.71 -9.87
CA VAL A 253 0.36 -34.29 -10.25
C VAL A 253 0.52 -35.70 -10.82
N LYS A 254 1.59 -36.00 -11.57
CA LYS A 254 1.92 -37.37 -12.01
C LYS A 254 2.14 -38.33 -10.83
N ALA A 255 2.67 -37.84 -9.71
CA ALA A 255 2.87 -38.61 -8.48
C ALA A 255 1.57 -38.95 -7.71
N HIS A 256 0.43 -38.33 -8.06
CA HIS A 256 -0.87 -38.52 -7.40
C HIS A 256 -1.98 -38.90 -8.41
N PRO A 257 -1.82 -40.01 -9.16
CA PRO A 257 -2.72 -40.36 -10.26
C PRO A 257 -4.09 -40.89 -9.79
N ASP A 258 -4.20 -41.40 -8.57
CA ASP A 258 -5.47 -41.86 -8.00
C ASP A 258 -6.26 -40.70 -7.38
N GLU A 259 -5.57 -39.73 -6.79
CA GLU A 259 -6.16 -38.55 -6.15
C GLU A 259 -6.52 -37.44 -7.13
N LEU A 260 -5.73 -37.20 -8.19
CA LEU A 260 -5.84 -36.02 -9.04
C LEU A 260 -6.06 -36.36 -10.52
N LYS A 261 -6.94 -35.61 -11.20
CA LYS A 261 -7.02 -35.56 -12.66
C LYS A 261 -6.81 -34.11 -13.11
N LEU A 262 -5.67 -33.80 -13.72
CA LEU A 262 -5.48 -32.53 -14.41
C LEU A 262 -6.35 -32.50 -15.68
N VAL A 263 -7.32 -31.59 -15.73
CA VAL A 263 -8.30 -31.45 -16.81
C VAL A 263 -8.19 -30.13 -17.58
N GLY A 264 -7.46 -29.14 -17.07
CA GLY A 264 -7.45 -27.80 -17.64
C GLY A 264 -6.31 -26.91 -17.17
N ALA A 265 -6.24 -25.72 -17.76
CA ALA A 265 -5.43 -24.62 -17.27
C ALA A 265 -6.30 -23.37 -17.06
N HIS A 266 -5.94 -22.53 -16.10
CA HIS A 266 -6.65 -21.29 -15.75
C HIS A 266 -5.68 -20.11 -15.75
N CYS A 267 -6.08 -18.96 -16.28
CA CYS A 267 -5.47 -17.67 -15.96
C CYS A 267 -6.55 -16.69 -15.53
N HIS A 268 -6.25 -15.74 -14.65
CA HIS A 268 -7.19 -14.67 -14.28
C HIS A 268 -6.53 -13.31 -14.48
N LEU A 269 -7.08 -12.51 -15.40
CA LEU A 269 -6.46 -11.26 -15.85
C LEU A 269 -6.77 -10.11 -14.88
N GLY A 270 -8.05 -9.92 -14.57
CA GLY A 270 -8.53 -8.87 -13.69
C GLY A 270 -10.03 -8.65 -13.83
N SER A 271 -10.53 -7.45 -13.52
CA SER A 271 -11.92 -7.06 -13.75
C SER A 271 -11.99 -5.58 -14.08
N THR A 272 -13.05 -5.17 -14.78
CA THR A 272 -13.15 -3.87 -15.44
C THR A 272 -12.19 -3.74 -16.64
N ILE A 273 -12.02 -4.82 -17.41
CA ILE A 273 -11.16 -4.84 -18.60
C ILE A 273 -11.90 -4.17 -19.76
N THR A 274 -11.26 -3.18 -20.40
CA THR A 274 -11.84 -2.36 -21.48
C THR A 274 -11.24 -2.62 -22.86
N LYS A 275 -10.24 -3.51 -22.97
CA LYS A 275 -9.56 -3.89 -24.22
C LYS A 275 -9.61 -5.41 -24.39
N VAL A 276 -10.19 -5.89 -25.50
CA VAL A 276 -10.39 -7.34 -25.71
C VAL A 276 -9.13 -8.09 -26.13
N ASP A 277 -8.15 -7.42 -26.73
CA ASP A 277 -6.88 -8.05 -27.14
C ASP A 277 -6.10 -8.67 -25.97
N ILE A 278 -6.29 -8.16 -24.75
CA ILE A 278 -5.68 -8.74 -23.53
C ILE A 278 -6.17 -10.19 -23.31
N PHE A 279 -7.42 -10.50 -23.65
CA PHE A 279 -7.95 -11.88 -23.62
C PHE A 279 -7.37 -12.74 -24.75
N ARG A 280 -7.12 -12.14 -25.93
CA ARG A 280 -6.49 -12.81 -27.08
C ARG A 280 -5.07 -13.26 -26.74
N ASP A 281 -4.25 -12.35 -26.25
CA ASP A 281 -2.83 -12.60 -25.99
C ASP A 281 -2.66 -13.61 -24.85
N ALA A 282 -3.49 -13.48 -23.81
CA ALA A 282 -3.60 -14.48 -22.75
C ALA A 282 -4.03 -15.86 -23.28
N ALA A 283 -5.05 -15.96 -24.14
CA ALA A 283 -5.49 -17.24 -24.70
C ALA A 283 -4.42 -17.88 -25.60
N VAL A 284 -3.71 -17.09 -26.41
CA VAL A 284 -2.60 -17.55 -27.26
C VAL A 284 -1.44 -18.08 -26.41
N LEU A 285 -1.10 -17.44 -25.30
CA LEU A 285 -0.04 -17.93 -24.41
C LEU A 285 -0.51 -19.16 -23.60
N MET A 286 -1.73 -19.15 -23.07
CA MET A 286 -2.29 -20.29 -22.33
C MET A 286 -2.45 -21.54 -23.19
N VAL A 287 -2.73 -21.42 -24.50
CA VAL A 287 -2.72 -22.58 -25.41
C VAL A 287 -1.32 -23.16 -25.59
N LYS A 288 -0.24 -22.36 -25.56
CA LYS A 288 1.12 -22.93 -25.58
C LYS A 288 1.38 -23.80 -24.36
N TYR A 289 0.99 -23.33 -23.16
CA TYR A 289 1.07 -24.15 -21.95
C TYR A 289 0.15 -25.37 -22.00
N ILE A 290 -1.05 -25.28 -22.57
CA ILE A 290 -1.92 -26.47 -22.76
C ILE A 290 -1.28 -27.49 -23.72
N ASP A 291 -0.67 -27.05 -24.82
CA ASP A 291 0.03 -27.92 -25.77
C ASP A 291 1.27 -28.58 -25.11
N GLU A 292 2.03 -27.83 -24.29
CA GLU A 292 3.13 -28.34 -23.47
C GLU A 292 2.66 -29.40 -22.47
N ILE A 293 1.60 -29.12 -21.70
CA ILE A 293 1.01 -30.05 -20.73
C ILE A 293 0.45 -31.30 -21.43
N ARG A 294 -0.17 -31.16 -22.62
CA ARG A 294 -0.61 -32.30 -23.45
C ARG A 294 0.59 -33.14 -23.92
N SER A 295 1.71 -32.52 -24.30
CA SER A 295 2.95 -33.24 -24.68
C SER A 295 3.50 -34.10 -23.53
N GLN A 296 3.28 -33.67 -22.28
CA GLN A 296 3.65 -34.40 -21.07
C GLN A 296 2.72 -35.60 -20.74
N GLY A 297 1.73 -35.89 -21.59
CA GLY A 297 0.83 -37.05 -21.50
C GLY A 297 -0.53 -36.79 -20.84
N PHE A 298 -0.87 -35.55 -20.53
CA PHE A 298 -2.13 -35.20 -19.85
C PHE A 298 -3.31 -34.99 -20.81
N GLN A 299 -4.48 -35.47 -20.40
CA GLN A 299 -5.77 -35.16 -21.05
C GLN A 299 -6.33 -33.84 -20.55
N VAL A 300 -5.86 -32.75 -21.17
CA VAL A 300 -6.30 -31.38 -20.88
C VAL A 300 -7.37 -30.94 -21.88
N ASP A 301 -8.58 -30.70 -21.38
CA ASP A 301 -9.77 -30.39 -22.19
C ASP A 301 -10.31 -28.98 -21.92
N TYR A 302 -9.92 -28.32 -20.81
CA TYR A 302 -10.49 -27.04 -20.38
C TYR A 302 -9.48 -25.89 -20.40
N LEU A 303 -9.92 -24.73 -20.90
CA LEU A 303 -9.25 -23.44 -20.71
C LEU A 303 -10.20 -22.52 -19.94
N ASN A 304 -9.82 -22.14 -18.72
CA ASN A 304 -10.53 -21.12 -17.94
C ASN A 304 -9.84 -19.75 -18.11
N ILE A 305 -10.59 -18.78 -18.63
CA ILE A 305 -10.15 -17.39 -18.76
C ILE A 305 -10.92 -16.54 -17.77
N GLY A 306 -10.34 -16.43 -16.58
CA GLY A 306 -10.84 -15.62 -15.48
C GLY A 306 -10.71 -14.13 -15.74
N GLY A 307 -11.77 -13.41 -15.37
CA GLY A 307 -11.87 -11.96 -15.52
C GLY A 307 -13.05 -11.54 -16.40
N GLY A 308 -13.38 -10.25 -16.32
CA GLY A 308 -14.63 -9.72 -16.90
C GLY A 308 -14.51 -8.29 -17.40
N LEU A 309 -15.37 -8.00 -18.38
CA LEU A 309 -15.50 -6.71 -19.04
C LEU A 309 -15.84 -5.58 -18.05
N GLY A 310 -15.50 -4.36 -18.42
CA GLY A 310 -15.96 -3.14 -17.75
C GLY A 310 -17.44 -2.84 -18.00
N ILE A 311 -17.95 -1.90 -17.21
CA ILE A 311 -19.22 -1.20 -17.41
C ILE A 311 -18.96 0.29 -17.28
N ASP A 312 -19.85 1.12 -17.85
CA ASP A 312 -19.69 2.58 -17.83
C ASP A 312 -20.16 3.17 -16.49
N TYR A 313 -19.33 3.01 -15.46
CA TYR A 313 -19.54 3.59 -14.12
C TYR A 313 -19.74 5.11 -14.12
N TYR A 314 -19.39 5.80 -15.20
CA TYR A 314 -19.52 7.26 -15.36
C TYR A 314 -20.85 7.68 -16.01
N HIS A 315 -21.60 6.74 -16.61
CA HIS A 315 -22.82 7.00 -17.39
C HIS A 315 -22.57 8.03 -18.51
N SER A 316 -21.39 7.91 -19.13
CA SER A 316 -20.83 8.81 -20.12
C SER A 316 -21.20 8.46 -21.57
N GLY A 317 -21.84 7.31 -21.80
CA GLY A 317 -22.07 6.75 -23.13
C GLY A 317 -20.83 6.05 -23.71
N ALA A 318 -19.91 5.60 -22.85
CA ALA A 318 -18.65 5.01 -23.28
C ALA A 318 -18.88 3.71 -24.07
N ILE A 319 -18.33 3.63 -25.28
CA ILE A 319 -18.38 2.43 -26.12
C ILE A 319 -17.39 1.40 -25.55
N LEU A 320 -17.87 0.58 -24.62
CA LEU A 320 -17.13 -0.54 -24.05
C LEU A 320 -17.34 -1.83 -24.87
N PRO A 321 -16.38 -2.77 -24.88
CA PRO A 321 -16.52 -4.01 -25.61
C PRO A 321 -17.65 -4.88 -25.06
N LYS A 322 -18.36 -5.57 -25.94
CA LYS A 322 -19.47 -6.47 -25.61
C LYS A 322 -18.97 -7.91 -25.40
N PRO A 323 -19.77 -8.80 -24.78
CA PRO A 323 -19.42 -10.22 -24.64
C PRO A 323 -19.00 -10.89 -25.96
N ARG A 324 -19.66 -10.54 -27.07
CA ARG A 324 -19.36 -11.08 -28.41
C ARG A 324 -17.96 -10.69 -28.90
N ASP A 325 -17.50 -9.48 -28.57
CA ASP A 325 -16.16 -8.99 -28.96
C ASP A 325 -15.08 -9.78 -28.22
N LEU A 326 -15.24 -9.94 -26.89
CA LEU A 326 -14.35 -10.77 -26.06
C LEU A 326 -14.28 -12.20 -26.59
N ILE A 327 -15.42 -12.89 -26.74
CA ILE A 327 -15.42 -14.29 -27.17
C ILE A 327 -14.86 -14.46 -28.58
N ASN A 328 -15.12 -13.53 -29.51
CA ASN A 328 -14.56 -13.60 -30.86
C ASN A 328 -13.01 -13.59 -30.86
N THR A 329 -12.35 -12.89 -29.93
CA THR A 329 -10.88 -12.90 -29.85
C THR A 329 -10.29 -14.26 -29.47
N VAL A 330 -11.00 -15.06 -28.67
CA VAL A 330 -10.52 -16.36 -28.15
C VAL A 330 -11.10 -17.57 -28.89
N ARG A 331 -12.27 -17.42 -29.53
CA ARG A 331 -13.05 -18.46 -30.23
C ARG A 331 -12.20 -19.31 -31.19
N GLY A 332 -11.41 -18.67 -32.04
CA GLY A 332 -10.55 -19.38 -33.01
C GLY A 332 -9.46 -20.22 -32.33
N VAL A 333 -8.84 -19.68 -31.28
CA VAL A 333 -7.81 -20.35 -30.48
C VAL A 333 -8.38 -21.58 -29.79
N VAL A 334 -9.52 -21.43 -29.10
CA VAL A 334 -10.25 -22.50 -28.40
C VAL A 334 -10.66 -23.63 -29.34
N LEU A 335 -11.30 -23.30 -30.48
CA LEU A 335 -11.74 -24.30 -31.46
C LEU A 335 -10.55 -25.04 -32.11
N SER A 336 -9.44 -24.34 -32.39
CA SER A 336 -8.23 -24.94 -33.00
C SER A 336 -7.50 -25.96 -32.11
N ARG A 337 -7.99 -26.18 -30.88
CA ARG A 337 -7.45 -27.13 -29.90
C ARG A 337 -8.49 -28.06 -29.29
N GLY A 338 -9.75 -27.99 -29.73
CA GLY A 338 -10.86 -28.76 -29.18
C GLY A 338 -11.10 -28.51 -27.69
N LEU A 339 -10.93 -27.26 -27.24
CA LEU A 339 -11.02 -26.90 -25.82
C LEU A 339 -12.44 -26.47 -25.42
N ASN A 340 -12.79 -26.79 -24.18
CA ASN A 340 -13.96 -26.29 -23.48
C ASN A 340 -13.60 -24.96 -22.79
N LEU A 341 -14.40 -23.91 -22.99
CA LEU A 341 -14.10 -22.56 -22.49
C LEU A 341 -14.88 -22.25 -21.21
N ILE A 342 -14.18 -22.00 -20.10
CA ILE A 342 -14.75 -21.40 -18.90
C ILE A 342 -14.45 -19.89 -18.91
N ILE A 343 -15.44 -19.06 -18.59
CA ILE A 343 -15.26 -17.62 -18.37
C ILE A 343 -15.81 -17.23 -16.99
N GLU A 344 -15.25 -16.19 -16.36
CA GLU A 344 -15.64 -15.75 -15.01
C GLU A 344 -16.24 -14.32 -14.97
N PRO A 345 -17.32 -13.99 -15.72
CA PRO A 345 -17.82 -12.62 -15.95
C PRO A 345 -18.60 -11.99 -14.76
N GLY A 346 -18.25 -12.32 -13.51
CA GLY A 346 -19.06 -12.01 -12.33
C GLY A 346 -19.43 -10.53 -12.16
N ARG A 347 -18.52 -9.57 -12.43
CA ARG A 347 -18.85 -8.13 -12.36
C ARG A 347 -19.81 -7.71 -13.48
N SER A 348 -19.49 -8.07 -14.72
CA SER A 348 -20.24 -7.63 -15.92
C SER A 348 -21.64 -8.25 -16.02
N LEU A 349 -21.94 -9.32 -15.28
CA LEU A 349 -23.30 -9.87 -15.19
C LEU A 349 -24.22 -9.11 -14.22
N ILE A 350 -23.69 -8.49 -13.15
CA ILE A 350 -24.51 -8.00 -12.04
C ILE A 350 -24.33 -6.50 -11.70
N ALA A 351 -23.21 -5.88 -12.06
CA ALA A 351 -22.85 -4.55 -11.55
C ALA A 351 -23.86 -3.45 -11.93
N ASN A 352 -24.16 -3.29 -13.23
CA ASN A 352 -25.07 -2.28 -13.77
C ASN A 352 -26.55 -2.52 -13.45
N THR A 353 -26.88 -3.71 -12.92
CA THR A 353 -28.27 -4.14 -12.71
C THR A 353 -28.94 -3.50 -11.50
N CYS A 354 -28.25 -2.64 -10.74
CA CYS A 354 -28.71 -2.22 -9.43
C CYS A 354 -28.18 -0.85 -8.99
N CYS A 355 -28.99 -0.11 -8.23
CA CYS A 355 -28.59 1.07 -7.49
C CYS A 355 -28.83 0.90 -5.98
N LEU A 356 -28.05 1.61 -5.16
CA LEU A 356 -28.41 1.88 -3.76
C LEU A 356 -29.31 3.12 -3.75
N VAL A 357 -30.50 2.97 -3.19
CA VAL A 357 -31.54 4.00 -3.12
C VAL A 357 -31.58 4.60 -1.72
N ASN A 358 -31.47 5.93 -1.64
CA ASN A 358 -31.30 6.72 -0.42
C ASN A 358 -32.28 7.90 -0.39
N ARG A 359 -32.38 8.58 0.75
CA ARG A 359 -32.96 9.93 0.85
C ARG A 359 -31.97 10.94 1.41
N VAL A 360 -32.12 12.19 0.97
CA VAL A 360 -31.38 13.34 1.49
C VAL A 360 -31.84 13.70 2.90
N THR A 361 -30.99 13.48 3.89
CA THR A 361 -31.16 13.90 5.29
C THR A 361 -31.07 15.43 5.42
N GLY A 362 -30.20 16.05 4.64
CA GLY A 362 -30.06 17.50 4.52
C GLY A 362 -28.82 17.93 3.72
N VAL A 363 -28.74 19.21 3.37
CA VAL A 363 -27.58 19.82 2.72
C VAL A 363 -26.88 20.73 3.73
N LYS A 364 -25.54 20.76 3.73
CA LYS A 364 -24.72 21.66 4.56
C LYS A 364 -23.50 22.16 3.81
N THR A 365 -22.90 23.26 4.27
CA THR A 365 -21.58 23.71 3.84
C THR A 365 -20.66 23.83 5.05
N ASN A 366 -19.34 23.70 4.86
CA ASN A 366 -18.33 24.10 5.85
C ASN A 366 -17.64 25.43 5.49
N GLY A 367 -18.13 26.14 4.46
CA GLY A 367 -17.54 27.36 3.92
C GLY A 367 -16.47 27.14 2.85
N THR A 368 -15.99 25.90 2.66
CA THR A 368 -15.02 25.52 1.60
C THR A 368 -15.55 24.43 0.67
N LYS A 369 -16.34 23.49 1.20
CA LYS A 369 -17.05 22.44 0.46
C LYS A 369 -18.52 22.38 0.89
N ASN A 370 -19.36 21.99 -0.06
CA ASN A 370 -20.76 21.67 0.17
C ASN A 370 -20.95 20.15 0.27
N PHE A 371 -21.94 19.72 1.05
CA PHE A 371 -22.20 18.32 1.35
C PHE A 371 -23.69 18.00 1.25
N ILE A 372 -24.02 16.93 0.52
CA ILE A 372 -25.35 16.30 0.56
C ILE A 372 -25.24 15.14 1.54
N VAL A 373 -25.92 15.24 2.68
CA VAL A 373 -25.97 14.17 3.69
C VAL A 373 -27.17 13.27 3.38
N ILE A 374 -26.95 11.99 3.19
CA ILE A 374 -28.00 10.98 2.94
C ILE A 374 -28.24 10.05 4.15
N ASP A 375 -29.10 9.04 4.02
CA ASP A 375 -29.36 8.02 5.07
C ASP A 375 -28.45 6.77 4.94
N GLY A 376 -28.02 6.43 3.73
CA GLY A 376 -26.94 5.47 3.47
C GLY A 376 -25.53 5.99 3.77
N SER A 377 -24.56 5.08 3.83
CA SER A 377 -23.17 5.33 4.24
C SER A 377 -22.20 4.32 3.63
N MET A 378 -20.91 4.52 3.90
CA MET A 378 -19.83 3.56 3.64
C MET A 378 -20.06 2.17 4.27
N ALA A 379 -20.88 2.06 5.31
CA ALA A 379 -21.20 0.77 5.92
C ALA A 379 -22.08 -0.09 4.98
N GLU A 380 -23.02 0.53 4.27
CA GLU A 380 -23.84 -0.15 3.26
C GLU A 380 -23.12 -0.26 1.91
N LEU A 381 -22.39 0.77 1.46
CA LEU A 381 -21.71 0.82 0.16
C LEU A 381 -20.26 1.35 0.32
N ILE A 382 -19.32 0.44 0.58
CA ILE A 382 -17.96 0.78 1.02
C ILE A 382 -16.97 1.14 -0.12
N ARG A 383 -17.33 0.91 -1.39
CA ARG A 383 -16.37 0.96 -2.52
C ARG A 383 -15.68 2.32 -2.73
N PRO A 384 -16.38 3.48 -2.65
CA PRO A 384 -15.74 4.80 -2.73
C PRO A 384 -14.79 5.02 -1.56
N SER A 385 -15.22 4.73 -0.32
CA SER A 385 -14.38 4.87 0.88
C SER A 385 -13.13 3.98 0.88
N LEU A 386 -13.22 2.77 0.32
CA LEU A 386 -12.16 1.75 0.43
C LEU A 386 -11.10 1.84 -0.68
N TYR A 387 -11.48 2.24 -1.89
CA TYR A 387 -10.57 2.30 -3.05
C TYR A 387 -10.97 3.38 -4.09
N ASP A 388 -11.57 4.48 -3.64
CA ASP A 388 -11.99 5.66 -4.42
C ASP A 388 -12.77 5.31 -5.72
N ALA A 389 -13.59 4.25 -5.64
CA ALA A 389 -14.37 3.77 -6.75
C ALA A 389 -15.42 4.81 -7.19
N TYR A 390 -15.29 5.32 -8.41
CA TYR A 390 -16.38 6.09 -9.02
C TYR A 390 -17.62 5.21 -9.22
N GLN A 391 -18.76 5.70 -8.77
CA GLN A 391 -20.10 5.28 -9.16
C GLN A 391 -20.91 6.56 -9.44
N HIS A 392 -21.77 6.54 -10.46
CA HIS A 392 -22.62 7.69 -10.80
C HIS A 392 -23.69 7.92 -9.71
N ILE A 393 -24.05 9.19 -9.49
CA ILE A 393 -25.01 9.61 -8.47
C ILE A 393 -25.94 10.65 -9.09
N GLU A 394 -27.24 10.43 -8.99
CA GLU A 394 -28.26 11.38 -9.45
C GLU A 394 -29.51 11.39 -8.55
N LEU A 395 -30.36 12.40 -8.77
CA LEU A 395 -31.66 12.54 -8.11
C LEU A 395 -32.75 11.78 -8.87
N VAL A 396 -33.63 11.13 -8.11
CA VAL A 396 -34.73 10.28 -8.61
C VAL A 396 -35.89 11.08 -9.17
N ALA A 397 -36.05 12.32 -8.72
CA ALA A 397 -37.07 13.25 -9.19
C ALA A 397 -36.43 14.38 -10.03
N PRO A 398 -37.15 14.97 -11.00
CA PRO A 398 -36.70 16.15 -11.71
C PRO A 398 -36.51 17.32 -10.75
N THR A 399 -35.54 18.18 -11.07
CA THR A 399 -35.38 19.47 -10.40
C THR A 399 -36.01 20.60 -11.22
N PRO A 400 -36.30 21.77 -10.60
CA PRO A 400 -36.69 22.97 -11.34
C PRO A 400 -35.72 23.28 -12.50
N PRO A 401 -36.19 23.79 -13.66
CA PRO A 401 -35.32 24.11 -14.81
C PRO A 401 -34.26 25.19 -14.52
N ASP A 402 -34.48 25.97 -13.47
CA ASP A 402 -33.66 27.06 -12.93
C ASP A 402 -32.84 26.64 -11.69
N ALA A 403 -32.84 25.36 -11.32
CA ALA A 403 -32.13 24.87 -10.14
C ALA A 403 -30.60 24.99 -10.29
N GLU A 404 -29.99 25.82 -9.44
CA GLU A 404 -28.54 26.03 -9.42
C GLU A 404 -27.77 24.73 -9.14
N ILE A 405 -26.93 24.34 -10.10
CA ILE A 405 -25.99 23.22 -9.99
C ILE A 405 -24.79 23.66 -9.16
N SER A 406 -24.38 22.80 -8.23
CA SER A 406 -23.22 23.02 -7.36
C SER A 406 -22.43 21.74 -7.17
N THR A 407 -21.16 21.88 -6.82
CA THR A 407 -20.28 20.75 -6.50
C THR A 407 -20.50 20.31 -5.04
N PHE A 408 -20.82 19.04 -4.83
CA PHE A 408 -21.11 18.45 -3.52
C PHE A 408 -20.29 17.18 -3.26
N ASP A 409 -19.81 17.00 -2.03
CA ASP A 409 -19.48 15.67 -1.50
C ASP A 409 -20.75 15.00 -0.98
N VAL A 410 -21.08 13.82 -1.50
CA VAL A 410 -22.23 13.00 -1.08
C VAL A 410 -21.78 12.06 0.03
N VAL A 411 -22.25 12.33 1.25
CA VAL A 411 -21.74 11.75 2.49
C VAL A 411 -22.84 11.09 3.31
N GLY A 412 -22.46 10.08 4.10
CA GLY A 412 -23.39 9.43 5.01
C GLY A 412 -23.47 10.08 6.40
N PRO A 413 -24.23 9.47 7.33
CA PRO A 413 -24.38 9.92 8.71
C PRO A 413 -23.45 9.20 9.71
N VAL A 414 -22.41 8.49 9.25
CA VAL A 414 -21.47 7.76 10.13
C VAL A 414 -20.36 8.69 10.63
N CYS A 415 -19.98 8.54 11.90
CA CYS A 415 -18.89 9.31 12.51
C CYS A 415 -17.51 8.77 12.12
N GLU A 416 -17.19 8.82 10.82
CA GLU A 416 -15.88 8.46 10.25
C GLU A 416 -15.56 9.39 9.08
N SER A 417 -14.30 9.81 8.94
CA SER A 417 -13.86 10.78 7.93
C SER A 417 -13.88 10.21 6.50
N ALA A 418 -14.01 8.88 6.38
CA ALA A 418 -14.12 8.16 5.13
C ALA A 418 -15.59 7.92 4.68
N ASP A 419 -16.60 8.42 5.39
CA ASP A 419 -18.02 8.19 5.06
C ASP A 419 -18.54 9.05 3.88
N PHE A 420 -18.05 8.76 2.68
CA PHE A 420 -18.51 9.34 1.41
C PHE A 420 -18.90 8.24 0.42
N LEU A 421 -19.99 8.47 -0.32
CA LEU A 421 -20.41 7.61 -1.44
C LEU A 421 -20.03 8.22 -2.80
N GLY A 422 -19.67 9.50 -2.84
CA GLY A 422 -19.06 10.15 -3.99
C GLY A 422 -18.56 11.54 -3.63
N LYS A 423 -17.37 11.91 -4.11
CA LYS A 423 -16.82 13.27 -3.94
C LYS A 423 -17.05 14.11 -5.18
N ASP A 424 -17.05 15.41 -4.99
CA ASP A 424 -16.98 16.43 -6.04
C ASP A 424 -18.01 16.17 -7.18
N ARG A 425 -19.26 15.93 -6.78
CA ARG A 425 -20.40 15.64 -7.66
C ARG A 425 -21.14 16.92 -8.02
N GLU A 426 -21.25 17.21 -9.32
CA GLU A 426 -22.09 18.30 -9.81
C GLU A 426 -23.57 17.88 -9.75
N LEU A 427 -24.33 18.50 -8.86
CA LEU A 427 -25.75 18.22 -8.66
C LEU A 427 -26.52 19.53 -8.42
N PRO A 428 -27.77 19.67 -8.87
CA PRO A 428 -28.66 20.72 -8.38
C PRO A 428 -28.93 20.51 -6.89
N THR A 429 -29.01 21.60 -6.12
CA THR A 429 -29.20 21.54 -4.64
C THR A 429 -30.49 20.79 -4.26
N PRO A 430 -30.43 19.61 -3.63
CA PRO A 430 -31.63 18.81 -3.39
C PRO A 430 -32.41 19.24 -2.14
N PRO A 431 -33.74 19.23 -2.17
CA PRO A 431 -34.55 19.45 -0.97
C PRO A 431 -34.44 18.25 -0.01
N LYS A 432 -34.59 18.53 1.29
CA LYS A 432 -34.61 17.47 2.32
C LYS A 432 -35.73 16.46 2.05
N GLY A 433 -35.39 15.18 2.09
CA GLY A 433 -36.31 14.07 1.84
C GLY A 433 -36.38 13.61 0.38
N ALA A 434 -35.70 14.29 -0.56
CA ALA A 434 -35.57 13.87 -1.96
C ALA A 434 -34.90 12.49 -2.08
N GLY A 435 -35.33 11.72 -3.09
CA GLY A 435 -34.69 10.45 -3.47
C GLY A 435 -33.38 10.67 -4.22
N LEU A 436 -32.32 9.96 -3.83
CA LEU A 436 -30.99 10.00 -4.44
C LEU A 436 -30.46 8.58 -4.57
N VAL A 437 -29.90 8.26 -5.73
CA VAL A 437 -29.40 6.92 -6.07
C VAL A 437 -27.89 6.91 -6.31
N VAL A 438 -27.24 5.82 -5.94
CA VAL A 438 -25.85 5.51 -6.31
C VAL A 438 -25.87 4.30 -7.24
N HIS A 439 -25.47 4.49 -8.49
CA HIS A 439 -25.62 3.53 -9.58
C HIS A 439 -24.57 2.42 -9.52
N ASP A 440 -24.76 1.37 -10.34
CA ASP A 440 -23.80 0.27 -10.56
C ASP A 440 -23.39 -0.47 -9.27
N ALA A 441 -24.34 -0.54 -8.34
CA ALA A 441 -24.16 -1.03 -6.99
C ALA A 441 -24.38 -2.54 -6.85
N GLY A 442 -24.70 -3.25 -7.94
CA GLY A 442 -25.01 -4.67 -7.91
C GLY A 442 -23.80 -5.58 -7.65
N ALA A 443 -22.57 -5.08 -7.85
CA ALA A 443 -21.33 -5.84 -7.66
C ALA A 443 -20.42 -5.22 -6.58
N TYR A 444 -20.01 -6.03 -5.60
CA TYR A 444 -19.07 -5.70 -4.54
C TYR A 444 -19.52 -4.54 -3.61
N CYS A 445 -20.83 -4.27 -3.53
CA CYS A 445 -21.41 -3.36 -2.54
C CYS A 445 -22.02 -4.15 -1.39
N MET A 446 -23.21 -4.75 -1.57
CA MET A 446 -23.90 -5.51 -0.52
C MET A 446 -23.10 -6.72 -0.01
N SER A 447 -22.32 -7.39 -0.88
CA SER A 447 -21.41 -8.48 -0.48
C SER A 447 -20.19 -8.01 0.34
N MET A 448 -19.90 -6.71 0.35
CA MET A 448 -18.88 -6.06 1.18
C MET A 448 -19.46 -5.17 2.30
N ALA A 449 -20.79 -5.08 2.41
CA ALA A 449 -21.45 -4.28 3.43
C ALA A 449 -21.12 -4.79 4.84
N SER A 450 -21.01 -3.88 5.79
CA SER A 450 -20.58 -4.14 7.17
C SER A 450 -21.60 -3.60 8.17
N THR A 451 -21.52 -4.07 9.42
CA THR A 451 -22.28 -3.50 10.54
C THR A 451 -21.47 -2.47 11.33
N TYR A 452 -20.57 -1.74 10.65
CA TYR A 452 -19.75 -0.70 11.27
C TYR A 452 -20.64 0.41 11.87
N ASN A 453 -20.27 0.92 13.04
CA ASN A 453 -21.08 1.82 13.87
C ASN A 453 -22.55 1.38 14.03
N LEU A 454 -22.80 0.07 14.05
CA LEU A 454 -24.10 -0.59 14.16
C LEU A 454 -25.12 -0.20 13.08
N LYS A 455 -24.68 0.27 11.90
CA LYS A 455 -25.50 0.32 10.69
C LYS A 455 -25.88 -1.11 10.27
N MET A 456 -27.10 -1.55 10.59
CA MET A 456 -27.60 -2.87 10.16
C MET A 456 -27.77 -2.91 8.64
N ARG A 457 -27.39 -4.02 7.97
CA ARG A 457 -27.44 -4.07 6.50
C ARG A 457 -28.87 -3.87 5.94
N PRO A 458 -29.02 -3.14 4.83
CA PRO A 458 -30.30 -2.76 4.27
C PRO A 458 -31.08 -3.95 3.67
N PRO A 459 -32.39 -3.78 3.39
CA PRO A 459 -33.14 -4.74 2.59
C PRO A 459 -32.74 -4.67 1.11
N GLU A 460 -33.08 -5.73 0.37
CA GLU A 460 -32.85 -5.82 -1.08
C GLU A 460 -34.17 -6.17 -1.79
N TYR A 461 -34.44 -5.48 -2.89
CA TYR A 461 -35.63 -5.66 -3.74
C TYR A 461 -35.22 -5.80 -5.20
N TRP A 462 -36.00 -6.51 -6.00
CA TRP A 462 -35.89 -6.45 -7.47
C TRP A 462 -37.20 -6.03 -8.14
N VAL A 463 -37.09 -5.41 -9.31
CA VAL A 463 -38.19 -5.23 -10.27
C VAL A 463 -38.23 -6.46 -11.19
N GLN A 464 -39.43 -6.98 -11.41
CA GLN A 464 -39.70 -8.15 -12.26
C GLN A 464 -40.13 -7.74 -13.68
N GLU A 465 -40.33 -8.74 -14.55
CA GLU A 465 -40.74 -8.55 -15.95
C GLU A 465 -42.18 -8.04 -16.11
N ASP A 466 -42.99 -8.11 -15.05
CA ASP A 466 -44.35 -7.58 -14.94
C ASP A 466 -44.40 -6.24 -14.16
N GLU A 467 -43.28 -5.52 -14.13
CA GLU A 467 -43.04 -4.27 -13.38
C GLU A 467 -43.23 -4.38 -11.85
N SER A 468 -43.50 -5.58 -11.31
CA SER A 468 -43.75 -5.76 -9.88
C SER A 468 -42.47 -5.76 -9.04
N VAL A 469 -42.54 -5.20 -7.83
CA VAL A 469 -41.42 -5.19 -6.87
C VAL A 469 -41.51 -6.37 -5.91
N ALA A 470 -40.46 -7.19 -5.85
CA ALA A 470 -40.37 -8.28 -4.88
C ALA A 470 -39.14 -8.12 -3.95
N LYS A 471 -39.37 -8.31 -2.64
CA LYS A 471 -38.34 -8.26 -1.59
C LYS A 471 -37.51 -9.54 -1.62
N ILE A 472 -36.25 -9.46 -2.04
CA ILE A 472 -35.33 -10.60 -2.16
C ILE A 472 -34.41 -10.78 -0.94
N ARG A 473 -34.30 -9.76 -0.08
CA ARG A 473 -33.65 -9.88 1.23
C ARG A 473 -34.31 -8.95 2.26
N HIS A 474 -34.49 -9.45 3.47
CA HIS A 474 -34.87 -8.62 4.61
C HIS A 474 -33.68 -7.77 5.10
N ALA A 475 -33.97 -6.59 5.63
CA ALA A 475 -33.00 -5.79 6.37
C ALA A 475 -32.57 -6.53 7.63
N GLU A 476 -31.31 -6.39 8.03
CA GLU A 476 -30.86 -6.85 9.34
C GLU A 476 -31.55 -6.04 10.46
N THR A 477 -31.78 -6.68 11.59
CA THR A 477 -32.31 -6.04 12.80
C THR A 477 -31.29 -6.12 13.93
N PHE A 478 -31.44 -5.27 14.94
CA PHE A 478 -30.65 -5.35 16.15
C PHE A 478 -30.77 -6.73 16.84
N GLU A 479 -31.93 -7.37 16.77
CA GLU A 479 -32.14 -8.73 17.28
C GLU A 479 -31.34 -9.78 16.50
N ASP A 480 -31.15 -9.60 15.18
CA ASP A 480 -30.29 -10.49 14.40
C ASP A 480 -28.80 -10.30 14.77
N HIS A 481 -28.39 -9.07 15.09
CA HIS A 481 -27.05 -8.79 15.61
C HIS A 481 -26.85 -9.37 17.03
N MET A 482 -27.85 -9.27 17.91
CA MET A 482 -27.79 -9.81 19.27
C MET A 482 -27.68 -11.35 19.29
N ARG A 483 -28.17 -12.07 18.28
CA ARG A 483 -28.04 -13.54 18.17
C ARG A 483 -26.60 -14.04 18.01
N PHE A 484 -25.63 -13.19 17.68
CA PHE A 484 -24.22 -13.57 17.65
C PHE A 484 -23.56 -13.66 19.04
N PHE A 485 -24.26 -13.23 20.10
CA PHE A 485 -23.72 -13.20 21.45
C PHE A 485 -24.44 -14.21 22.37
N GLU A 486 -23.66 -14.96 23.15
CA GLU A 486 -24.20 -15.72 24.28
C GLU A 486 -24.62 -14.76 25.39
N VAL A 487 -25.87 -14.29 25.36
CA VAL A 487 -26.47 -13.51 26.45
C VAL A 487 -26.81 -14.48 27.60
N PRO A 488 -26.17 -14.40 28.78
CA PRO A 488 -26.49 -15.30 29.89
C PRO A 488 -27.93 -15.08 30.39
N GLU A 489 -28.64 -16.13 30.81
CA GLU A 489 -30.01 -16.03 31.33
C GLU A 489 -30.10 -15.28 32.68
N LEU A 490 -29.97 -13.96 32.66
CA LEU A 490 -30.20 -13.09 33.81
C LEU A 490 -31.69 -13.06 34.24
N LYS A 491 -32.60 -13.66 33.45
CA LYS A 491 -34.04 -13.79 33.77
C LYS A 491 -34.54 -15.23 33.93
N LYS A 492 -34.03 -15.95 34.93
CA LYS A 492 -34.81 -16.98 35.66
C LYS A 492 -34.72 -16.92 37.20
N LYS A 493 -33.86 -16.08 37.79
CA LYS A 493 -33.70 -15.96 39.26
C LYS A 493 -34.54 -14.86 39.91
N GLU A 494 -34.72 -13.71 39.28
CA GLU A 494 -35.42 -12.58 39.90
C GLU A 494 -36.94 -12.74 39.88
N GLU A 495 -37.53 -13.18 38.76
CA GLU A 495 -38.96 -13.49 38.66
C GLU A 495 -39.37 -14.59 39.67
N ARG A 496 -38.50 -15.58 39.91
CA ARG A 496 -38.70 -16.61 40.95
C ARG A 496 -38.62 -16.08 42.39
N LYS A 497 -37.97 -14.93 42.64
CA LYS A 497 -38.03 -14.23 43.95
C LYS A 497 -39.28 -13.36 44.05
N GLY A 498 -39.58 -12.55 43.03
CA GLY A 498 -40.78 -11.69 43.00
C GLY A 498 -42.09 -12.48 43.10
N LEU A 499 -42.17 -13.65 42.46
CA LEU A 499 -43.35 -14.51 42.51
C LEU A 499 -43.53 -15.20 43.88
N LYS A 500 -42.44 -15.44 44.64
CA LYS A 500 -42.54 -15.90 46.04
C LYS A 500 -43.04 -14.80 46.96
N ALA A 501 -42.54 -13.56 46.80
CA ALA A 501 -43.04 -12.42 47.58
C ALA A 501 -44.53 -12.15 47.33
N LYS A 502 -44.98 -12.12 46.06
CA LYS A 502 -46.40 -11.92 45.73
C LYS A 502 -47.31 -13.04 46.25
N LYS A 503 -46.86 -14.31 46.26
CA LYS A 503 -47.63 -15.42 46.86
C LYS A 503 -47.70 -15.38 48.38
N ALA A 504 -46.73 -14.78 49.07
CA ALA A 504 -46.81 -14.56 50.52
C ALA A 504 -47.84 -13.46 50.87
N VAL A 505 -47.84 -12.36 50.12
CA VAL A 505 -48.79 -11.25 50.34
C VAL A 505 -50.23 -11.66 50.01
N SER A 506 -50.46 -12.41 48.92
CA SER A 506 -51.82 -12.89 48.58
C SER A 506 -52.35 -14.00 49.49
N ALA A 507 -51.56 -14.48 50.47
CA ALA A 507 -52.02 -15.43 51.48
C ALA A 507 -52.58 -14.73 52.74
N LEU A 508 -52.29 -13.44 52.93
CA LEU A 508 -52.70 -12.64 54.10
C LEU A 508 -53.90 -11.72 53.85
N SER A 509 -54.38 -11.61 52.60
CA SER A 509 -55.48 -10.71 52.22
C SER A 509 -56.87 -11.36 52.15
N ASN A 510 -57.00 -12.65 52.49
CA ASN A 510 -58.24 -13.42 52.34
C ASN A 510 -59.04 -13.63 53.66
N SER A 511 -58.71 -12.90 54.72
CA SER A 511 -59.26 -13.12 56.08
C SER A 511 -60.05 -11.92 56.66
N LEU A 512 -60.48 -10.96 55.85
CA LEU A 512 -61.34 -9.85 56.29
C LEU A 512 -62.57 -9.63 55.38
N PRO A 513 -63.77 -9.33 55.93
CA PRO A 513 -64.99 -9.13 55.14
C PRO A 513 -65.04 -7.83 54.32
N ARG A 514 -66.01 -7.77 53.40
CA ARG A 514 -66.26 -6.60 52.53
C ARG A 514 -66.81 -5.40 53.32
N SER A 515 -66.08 -4.29 53.32
CA SER A 515 -66.67 -2.95 53.33
C SER A 515 -65.78 -1.99 52.52
N PHE A 516 -66.36 -0.88 52.06
CA PHE A 516 -65.72 0.24 51.34
C PHE A 516 -64.81 -0.08 50.13
N ARG A 517 -65.44 -0.10 48.95
CA ARG A 517 -64.86 0.51 47.74
C ARG A 517 -65.04 2.03 47.81
N SER A 518 -64.05 2.84 47.41
CA SER A 518 -64.28 4.02 46.55
C SER A 518 -62.98 4.75 46.12
N GLN A 519 -63.08 5.36 44.94
CA GLN A 519 -62.33 6.54 44.46
C GLN A 519 -60.81 6.45 44.19
N THR A 520 -60.33 7.51 43.53
CA THR A 520 -59.17 7.59 42.61
C THR A 520 -58.48 8.95 42.75
N LEU A 521 -57.45 9.21 41.90
CA LEU A 521 -56.66 10.46 41.78
C LEU A 521 -55.55 10.62 42.83
N ASP A 522 -54.43 11.33 42.58
CA ASP A 522 -53.67 11.64 41.35
C ASP A 522 -52.29 12.21 41.80
N CYS A 523 -51.50 12.72 40.84
CA CYS A 523 -50.46 13.75 40.93
C CYS A 523 -48.99 13.32 40.76
N ARG A 524 -48.22 14.32 40.32
CA ARG A 524 -46.88 14.25 39.72
C ARG A 524 -45.87 14.90 40.67
N CYS A 525 -44.57 14.60 40.54
CA CYS A 525 -43.56 15.57 40.07
C CYS A 525 -42.11 15.05 40.10
N SER A 526 -41.24 15.80 39.41
CA SER A 526 -39.79 15.69 39.30
C SER A 526 -39.01 16.05 40.57
N TRP A 527 -37.71 15.73 40.64
CA TRP A 527 -36.59 16.71 40.64
C TRP A 527 -35.21 15.98 40.57
N GLN A 528 -34.08 16.71 40.71
CA GLN A 528 -32.75 16.34 40.21
C GLN A 528 -31.67 16.11 41.31
N LEU A 529 -30.69 15.21 41.04
CA LEU A 529 -29.22 15.30 41.34
C LEU A 529 -28.73 15.57 42.81
N PRO A 530 -27.41 15.51 43.14
CA PRO A 530 -26.32 14.62 42.70
C PRO A 530 -25.43 14.03 43.86
N HIS A 531 -24.45 13.18 43.50
CA HIS A 531 -23.12 12.89 44.11
C HIS A 531 -22.84 12.91 45.64
N SER A 532 -22.15 11.86 46.13
CA SER A 532 -20.92 11.96 46.97
C SER A 532 -20.13 10.62 47.02
N LYS A 533 -19.03 10.53 47.82
CA LYS A 533 -17.94 9.50 47.74
C LYS A 533 -17.85 8.62 49.00
N ILE A 534 -17.07 7.51 48.93
CA ILE A 534 -16.24 6.79 49.97
C ILE A 534 -16.24 5.26 49.62
N LEU A 535 -15.12 4.53 49.39
CA LEU A 535 -14.01 4.04 50.27
C LEU A 535 -14.52 3.04 51.36
N LEU A 536 -13.84 1.98 51.84
CA LEU A 536 -12.45 1.46 51.75
C LEU A 536 -12.41 -0.06 52.16
N PHE A 537 -11.53 -0.89 51.55
CA PHE A 537 -10.91 -2.14 52.13
C PHE A 537 -11.84 -3.33 52.57
N ALA A 538 -11.42 -4.58 52.87
CA ALA A 538 -10.14 -5.33 52.84
C ALA A 538 -10.37 -6.88 52.72
N LEU A 539 -9.31 -7.66 52.37
CA LEU A 539 -8.84 -9.01 52.86
C LEU A 539 -9.85 -10.13 53.26
N ARG A 540 -9.59 -11.46 53.21
CA ARG A 540 -8.32 -12.24 53.29
C ARG A 540 -8.48 -13.75 52.90
N SER A 541 -7.40 -14.37 52.40
CA SER A 541 -6.90 -15.78 52.61
C SER A 541 -7.78 -17.07 52.53
N GLY A 542 -7.24 -18.12 51.88
CA GLY A 542 -7.54 -19.56 52.09
C GLY A 542 -7.52 -20.37 50.77
N LEU A 543 -6.61 -21.32 50.44
CA LEU A 543 -6.25 -22.63 51.04
C LEU A 543 -7.41 -23.67 51.03
N LEU A 544 -7.26 -24.94 50.61
CA LEU A 544 -6.15 -25.67 49.94
C LEU A 544 -6.64 -27.05 49.37
N HIS A 545 -5.81 -27.71 48.55
CA HIS A 545 -5.59 -29.19 48.45
C HIS A 545 -6.42 -30.13 47.52
N PHE A 546 -5.64 -30.83 46.67
CA PHE A 546 -5.66 -32.27 46.25
C PHE A 546 -6.80 -32.82 45.34
N ARG A 547 -6.61 -33.69 44.32
CA ARG A 547 -5.52 -34.53 43.72
C ARG A 547 -5.81 -36.04 43.85
N ASN A 548 -5.91 -36.76 42.71
CA ASN A 548 -5.63 -38.22 42.47
C ASN A 548 -6.36 -38.73 41.19
N ASN A 549 -5.95 -39.78 40.44
CA ASN A 549 -4.60 -40.34 40.15
C ASN A 549 -4.64 -41.41 38.99
N TRP A 550 -3.46 -41.85 38.52
CA TRP A 550 -3.10 -43.19 37.95
C TRP A 550 -3.38 -43.65 36.49
N LEU A 551 -2.29 -43.65 35.68
CA LEU A 551 -1.41 -44.78 35.25
C LEU A 551 -1.88 -46.03 34.43
N CYS A 552 -1.33 -46.14 33.20
CA CYS A 552 -0.73 -47.32 32.50
C CYS A 552 -0.06 -46.84 31.17
N GLY A 553 0.80 -47.55 30.42
CA GLY A 553 1.54 -48.82 30.60
C GLY A 553 1.52 -49.73 29.33
N SER A 554 2.58 -50.41 28.83
CA SER A 554 4.04 -50.44 29.13
C SER A 554 4.89 -51.18 28.04
N HIS A 555 6.20 -50.85 27.93
CA HIS A 555 7.36 -51.72 27.56
C HIS A 555 7.86 -52.03 26.10
N PHE A 556 9.20 -52.24 26.06
CA PHE A 556 10.15 -52.81 25.07
C PHE A 556 10.41 -52.10 23.72
N GLY A 557 11.65 -52.10 23.17
CA GLY A 557 12.88 -52.81 23.61
C GLY A 557 14.22 -52.17 23.20
N GLN A 558 15.34 -52.81 23.60
CA GLN A 558 16.72 -52.32 23.45
C GLN A 558 17.41 -52.85 22.18
N PHE A 559 18.49 -52.18 21.73
CA PHE A 559 19.73 -52.87 21.35
C PHE A 559 20.98 -52.02 21.65
N ARG A 560 22.16 -52.65 21.69
CA ARG A 560 23.43 -52.08 22.19
C ARG A 560 24.31 -51.46 21.10
N THR A 561 25.22 -50.60 21.55
CA THR A 561 26.37 -50.10 20.79
C THR A 561 27.39 -51.19 20.45
N MET A 562 28.06 -51.00 19.32
CA MET A 562 29.42 -51.48 19.07
C MET A 562 30.19 -50.35 18.38
N GLY A 563 31.44 -50.13 18.77
CA GLY A 563 32.31 -49.13 18.16
C GLY A 563 33.62 -49.79 17.74
N SER A 564 34.26 -49.24 16.70
CA SER A 564 35.58 -49.66 16.26
C SER A 564 36.41 -48.43 15.88
N THR A 565 37.52 -48.25 16.57
CA THR A 565 38.51 -47.19 16.33
C THR A 565 39.38 -47.57 15.14
N MET A 566 39.60 -46.63 14.21
CA MET A 566 40.75 -46.65 13.30
C MET A 566 41.25 -45.22 13.14
N ALA A 567 42.27 -44.87 13.91
CA ALA A 567 43.15 -43.74 13.61
C ALA A 567 44.37 -44.30 12.87
N GLY A 568 44.73 -43.69 11.74
CA GLY A 568 45.90 -44.06 10.94
C GLY A 568 46.50 -42.80 10.35
N GLU A 569 47.72 -42.48 10.75
CA GLU A 569 48.45 -41.29 10.32
C GLU A 569 49.01 -41.47 8.90
N LEU A 570 49.21 -40.36 8.19
CA LEU A 570 50.29 -40.27 7.19
C LEU A 570 50.71 -38.81 6.99
N LEU A 571 51.90 -38.47 7.51
CA LEU A 571 52.57 -37.21 7.25
C LEU A 571 53.17 -37.21 5.84
N VAL A 572 52.90 -36.15 5.07
CA VAL A 572 53.73 -35.76 3.91
C VAL A 572 53.94 -34.26 3.98
N SER A 573 55.20 -33.82 3.87
CA SER A 573 55.57 -32.41 3.78
C SER A 573 56.60 -32.24 2.67
N ALA A 574 56.24 -31.51 1.61
CA ALA A 574 57.15 -31.10 0.54
C ALA A 574 56.59 -29.88 -0.21
N ASN A 575 57.49 -28.95 -0.56
CA ASN A 575 57.18 -27.66 -1.17
C ASN A 575 56.37 -27.76 -2.49
N GLY A 576 55.34 -26.91 -2.61
CA GLY A 576 54.75 -26.50 -3.88
C GLY A 576 54.72 -24.98 -3.97
N ASN A 577 55.69 -24.36 -4.65
CA ASN A 577 55.72 -22.91 -4.83
C ASN A 577 54.75 -22.51 -5.96
N GLY A 578 53.57 -22.00 -5.61
CA GLY A 578 52.54 -21.60 -6.57
C GLY A 578 51.68 -20.48 -6.02
N ASN A 579 51.42 -19.46 -6.85
CA ASN A 579 50.75 -18.22 -6.45
C ASN A 579 49.38 -18.49 -5.81
N ALA A 580 49.24 -18.14 -4.53
CA ALA A 580 47.96 -18.16 -3.85
C ALA A 580 47.03 -17.08 -4.43
N GLN A 581 46.04 -17.50 -5.22
CA GLN A 581 44.90 -16.67 -5.57
C GLN A 581 44.17 -16.26 -4.28
N PRO A 582 43.68 -15.01 -4.15
CA PRO A 582 42.93 -14.60 -2.96
C PRO A 582 41.66 -15.44 -2.80
N ASN A 583 41.59 -16.24 -1.72
CA ASN A 583 40.39 -16.99 -1.38
C ASN A 583 39.23 -15.98 -1.17
N PRO A 584 38.07 -16.13 -1.85
CA PRO A 584 37.00 -15.13 -1.81
C PRO A 584 36.29 -15.12 -0.45
N GLN A 585 36.82 -14.33 0.49
CA GLN A 585 36.24 -14.16 1.82
C GLN A 585 34.85 -13.52 1.73
N ARG A 586 33.93 -14.04 2.54
CA ARG A 586 32.55 -13.57 2.59
C ARG A 586 32.45 -12.22 3.30
N THR A 587 31.67 -11.29 2.74
CA THR A 587 31.36 -10.00 3.37
C THR A 587 30.36 -10.14 4.51
N TYR A 588 30.27 -9.11 5.36
CA TYR A 588 29.36 -9.07 6.52
C TYR A 588 28.78 -7.67 6.76
N GLN A 589 27.77 -7.62 7.63
CA GLN A 589 27.10 -6.39 8.05
C GLN A 589 27.11 -6.33 9.59
N VAL A 590 27.24 -5.15 10.18
CA VAL A 590 27.21 -4.97 11.64
C VAL A 590 25.77 -4.70 12.10
N VAL A 591 25.36 -5.29 13.23
CA VAL A 591 24.13 -4.93 13.94
C VAL A 591 24.48 -4.65 15.40
N VAL A 592 24.23 -3.43 15.88
CA VAL A 592 24.64 -2.99 17.23
C VAL A 592 23.70 -1.91 17.79
N ALA A 593 23.57 -1.84 19.11
CA ALA A 593 22.98 -0.70 19.81
C ALA A 593 24.08 0.02 20.59
N ALA A 594 24.15 1.35 20.51
CA ALA A 594 25.22 2.12 21.14
C ALA A 594 24.77 3.52 21.57
N THR A 595 25.38 4.05 22.64
CA THR A 595 25.20 5.45 23.07
C THR A 595 25.87 6.44 22.11
N ARG A 596 25.61 7.74 22.29
CA ARG A 596 26.30 8.84 21.59
C ARG A 596 27.83 8.77 21.68
N GLU A 597 28.37 8.15 22.73
CA GLU A 597 29.81 7.96 22.97
C GLU A 597 30.32 6.59 22.47
N MET A 598 29.51 5.88 21.68
CA MET A 598 29.77 4.54 21.16
C MET A 598 29.97 3.46 22.26
N GLY A 599 29.34 3.66 23.43
CA GLY A 599 29.25 2.67 24.51
C GLY A 599 28.16 1.63 24.22
N ILE A 600 28.48 0.34 24.39
CA ILE A 600 27.61 -0.80 24.01
C ILE A 600 27.29 -1.76 25.16
N GLY A 601 27.86 -1.58 26.35
CA GLY A 601 27.79 -2.56 27.42
C GLY A 601 28.29 -2.04 28.77
N LYS A 602 27.78 -2.63 29.86
CA LYS A 602 28.28 -2.49 31.23
C LYS A 602 28.15 -3.81 31.98
N ASP A 603 29.17 -4.20 32.76
CA ASP A 603 29.20 -5.41 33.58
C ASP A 603 28.89 -6.70 32.80
N GLY A 604 29.30 -6.74 31.52
CA GLY A 604 29.04 -7.84 30.60
C GLY A 604 27.59 -7.95 30.11
N LYS A 605 26.78 -6.90 30.26
CA LYS A 605 25.35 -6.85 29.90
C LYS A 605 25.03 -5.58 29.09
N LEU A 606 23.85 -5.54 28.47
CA LEU A 606 23.29 -4.30 27.94
C LEU A 606 22.81 -3.42 29.13
N PRO A 607 23.24 -2.15 29.26
CA PRO A 607 22.81 -1.28 30.35
C PRO A 607 21.43 -0.64 30.12
N TRP A 608 20.68 -1.09 29.10
CA TRP A 608 19.32 -0.68 28.75
C TRP A 608 18.43 -1.89 28.48
N ARG A 609 17.10 -1.67 28.53
CA ARG A 609 16.09 -2.66 28.16
C ARG A 609 15.16 -2.05 27.12
N LEU A 610 15.39 -2.38 25.85
CA LEU A 610 14.64 -1.86 24.70
C LEU A 610 13.99 -3.03 23.92
N PRO A 611 12.76 -3.46 24.28
CA PRO A 611 12.03 -4.48 23.51
C PRO A 611 11.89 -4.17 22.01
N SER A 612 11.80 -2.90 21.62
CA SER A 612 11.72 -2.52 20.21
C SER A 612 13.06 -2.63 19.46
N ASP A 613 14.19 -2.45 20.15
CA ASP A 613 15.55 -2.74 19.63
C ASP A 613 15.77 -4.24 19.48
N LEU A 614 15.46 -5.04 20.50
CA LEU A 614 15.52 -6.50 20.42
C LEU A 614 14.63 -7.07 19.31
N LYS A 615 13.49 -6.43 19.03
CA LYS A 615 12.67 -6.74 17.85
C LYS A 615 13.37 -6.34 16.55
N PHE A 616 13.92 -5.13 16.42
CA PHE A 616 14.65 -4.70 15.23
C PHE A 616 15.83 -5.64 14.92
N PHE A 617 16.63 -5.97 15.93
CA PHE A 617 17.71 -6.95 15.88
C PHE A 617 17.24 -8.33 15.41
N LYS A 618 16.11 -8.83 15.95
CA LYS A 618 15.54 -10.11 15.52
C LYS A 618 15.07 -10.04 14.07
N ASP A 619 14.27 -9.05 13.72
CA ASP A 619 13.65 -8.92 12.39
C ASP A 619 14.74 -8.80 11.31
N ILE A 620 15.78 -7.98 11.52
CA ILE A 620 16.87 -7.79 10.56
C ILE A 620 17.81 -9.00 10.43
N THR A 621 18.11 -9.70 11.54
CA THR A 621 19.00 -10.88 11.50
C THR A 621 18.27 -12.16 11.07
N VAL A 622 16.94 -12.27 11.25
CA VAL A 622 16.16 -13.45 10.82
C VAL A 622 15.68 -13.35 9.36
N THR A 623 15.33 -12.15 8.88
CA THR A 623 14.73 -12.01 7.53
C THR A 623 15.72 -12.34 6.41
N THR A 624 15.37 -13.32 5.59
CA THR A 624 16.02 -13.65 4.32
C THR A 624 15.17 -13.18 3.14
N SER A 625 15.80 -13.09 1.97
CA SER A 625 15.17 -12.85 0.68
C SER A 625 14.74 -14.18 0.05
N ASP A 626 15.48 -15.25 0.33
CA ASP A 626 15.20 -16.64 -0.02
C ASP A 626 14.71 -17.43 1.21
N PRO A 627 13.44 -17.90 1.25
CA PRO A 627 12.91 -18.71 2.36
C PRO A 627 13.60 -20.06 2.57
N ALA A 628 14.37 -20.57 1.59
CA ALA A 628 15.15 -21.80 1.74
C ALA A 628 16.48 -21.60 2.49
N LYS A 629 16.86 -20.34 2.75
CA LYS A 629 18.13 -19.97 3.41
C LYS A 629 17.91 -19.46 4.83
N LYS A 630 18.98 -19.48 5.61
CA LYS A 630 19.10 -18.81 6.93
C LYS A 630 20.10 -17.66 6.82
N ASN A 631 20.20 -16.81 7.84
CA ASN A 631 21.35 -15.92 8.02
C ASN A 631 22.31 -16.49 9.08
N ALA A 632 23.57 -16.11 9.01
CA ALA A 632 24.56 -16.39 10.06
C ALA A 632 24.76 -15.14 10.94
N ILE A 633 24.94 -15.36 12.24
CA ILE A 633 25.33 -14.32 13.20
C ILE A 633 26.66 -14.71 13.85
N ILE A 634 27.64 -13.81 13.78
CA ILE A 634 28.97 -13.98 14.39
C ILE A 634 29.01 -13.18 15.69
N MET A 635 29.46 -13.81 16.78
CA MET A 635 29.62 -13.16 18.08
C MET A 635 30.83 -13.68 18.86
N GLY A 636 31.42 -12.84 19.71
CA GLY A 636 32.47 -13.27 20.64
C GLY A 636 31.92 -14.05 21.83
N ARG A 637 32.75 -14.93 22.42
CA ARG A 637 32.42 -15.76 23.60
C ARG A 637 31.69 -15.00 24.72
N LYS A 638 32.15 -13.81 25.11
CA LYS A 638 31.50 -12.95 26.12
C LYS A 638 30.09 -12.47 25.73
N THR A 639 29.85 -12.26 24.43
CA THR A 639 28.51 -11.90 23.93
C THR A 639 27.58 -13.10 23.97
N TRP A 640 28.06 -14.30 23.61
CA TRP A 640 27.30 -15.53 23.82
C TRP A 640 26.96 -15.74 25.31
N GLU A 641 27.94 -15.60 26.20
CA GLU A 641 27.79 -15.68 27.66
C GLU A 641 26.80 -14.64 28.25
N SER A 642 26.54 -13.53 27.54
CA SER A 642 25.59 -12.48 27.95
C SER A 642 24.14 -12.75 27.52
N ILE A 643 23.90 -13.66 26.58
CA ILE A 643 22.57 -14.05 26.13
C ILE A 643 21.97 -14.99 27.18
N LEU A 644 20.71 -14.75 27.58
CA LEU A 644 20.03 -15.60 28.56
C LEU A 644 19.89 -17.06 28.04
N PRO A 645 20.10 -18.11 28.87
CA PRO A 645 20.16 -19.49 28.40
C PRO A 645 18.94 -19.98 27.62
N GLU A 646 17.73 -19.53 27.98
CA GLU A 646 16.49 -19.87 27.27
C GLU A 646 16.36 -19.21 25.88
N HIS A 647 17.32 -18.38 25.51
CA HIS A 647 17.48 -17.76 24.20
C HIS A 647 18.75 -18.24 23.44
N GLN A 648 19.49 -19.22 23.98
CA GLN A 648 20.63 -19.87 23.33
C GLN A 648 20.22 -21.23 22.74
N PRO A 649 20.53 -21.55 21.47
CA PRO A 649 20.98 -20.64 20.41
C PRO A 649 19.89 -19.68 19.94
N LEU A 650 20.28 -18.54 19.38
CA LEU A 650 19.31 -17.58 18.85
C LEU A 650 18.57 -18.18 17.64
N PRO A 651 17.24 -18.40 17.71
CA PRO A 651 16.55 -19.25 16.75
C PRO A 651 16.44 -18.62 15.35
N GLY A 652 16.28 -19.48 14.33
CA GLY A 652 16.15 -19.10 12.93
C GLY A 652 17.47 -18.72 12.22
N ARG A 653 18.61 -18.76 12.93
CA ARG A 653 19.93 -18.31 12.45
C ARG A 653 21.00 -19.36 12.75
N LEU A 654 22.07 -19.35 11.96
CA LEU A 654 23.31 -20.06 12.29
C LEU A 654 24.12 -19.21 13.28
N ASN A 655 24.43 -19.76 14.45
CA ASN A 655 25.12 -19.05 15.52
C ASN A 655 26.62 -19.39 15.47
N VAL A 656 27.48 -18.41 15.19
CA VAL A 656 28.93 -18.60 15.09
C VAL A 656 29.63 -17.92 16.26
N VAL A 657 30.24 -18.70 17.15
CA VAL A 657 30.87 -18.21 18.38
C VAL A 657 32.40 -18.19 18.23
N LEU A 658 32.99 -17.00 18.37
CA LEU A 658 34.44 -16.82 18.33
C LEU A 658 35.05 -17.05 19.72
N THR A 659 35.93 -18.06 19.83
CA THR A 659 36.67 -18.39 21.06
C THR A 659 38.03 -19.00 20.75
N ARG A 660 39.00 -18.79 21.64
CA ARG A 660 40.33 -19.43 21.60
C ARG A 660 40.42 -20.66 22.52
N SER A 661 39.37 -20.90 23.32
CA SER A 661 39.25 -22.07 24.19
C SER A 661 38.70 -23.25 23.39
N GLY A 662 39.57 -24.16 22.95
CA GLY A 662 39.21 -25.32 22.11
C GLY A 662 38.30 -26.36 22.76
N SER A 663 38.00 -26.22 24.05
CA SER A 663 37.06 -27.06 24.81
C SER A 663 35.91 -26.20 25.34
N PHE A 664 34.71 -26.39 24.78
CA PHE A 664 33.45 -25.80 25.26
C PHE A 664 32.28 -26.69 24.82
N ASP A 665 31.42 -27.11 25.76
CA ASP A 665 30.33 -28.07 25.51
C ASP A 665 29.24 -27.55 24.55
N ILE A 666 29.26 -26.23 24.28
CA ILE A 666 28.45 -25.52 23.27
C ILE A 666 28.51 -26.19 21.89
N ALA A 667 29.61 -26.86 21.54
CA ALA A 667 29.81 -27.52 20.24
C ALA A 667 28.79 -28.63 19.91
N THR A 668 27.96 -29.04 20.87
CA THR A 668 26.93 -30.07 20.70
C THR A 668 25.54 -29.52 20.30
N ALA A 669 25.34 -28.19 20.31
CA ALA A 669 24.05 -27.57 20.05
C ALA A 669 23.76 -27.40 18.53
N GLU A 670 22.58 -27.83 18.08
CA GLU A 670 22.16 -27.71 16.68
C GLU A 670 22.10 -26.23 16.23
N ASN A 671 22.60 -25.93 15.02
CA ASN A 671 22.76 -24.58 14.49
C ASN A 671 23.79 -23.69 15.23
N VAL A 672 24.70 -24.28 16.00
CA VAL A 672 25.88 -23.58 16.58
C VAL A 672 27.17 -24.05 15.93
N VAL A 673 28.10 -23.13 15.72
CA VAL A 673 29.44 -23.34 15.15
C VAL A 673 30.46 -22.57 15.98
N ILE A 674 31.65 -23.15 16.20
CA ILE A 674 32.74 -22.52 16.94
C ILE A 674 33.90 -22.21 15.96
N CYS A 675 34.50 -21.03 16.08
CA CYS A 675 35.62 -20.58 15.23
C CYS A 675 36.71 -19.87 16.05
N GLY A 676 37.97 -20.01 15.63
CA GLY A 676 39.12 -19.42 16.35
C GLY A 676 39.32 -17.92 16.10
N SER A 677 38.87 -17.43 14.95
CA SER A 677 39.01 -16.03 14.51
C SER A 677 37.88 -15.61 13.55
N MET A 678 37.71 -14.30 13.35
CA MET A 678 36.78 -13.75 12.34
C MET A 678 37.11 -14.27 10.94
N ALA A 679 38.40 -14.36 10.57
CA ALA A 679 38.84 -14.89 9.28
C ALA A 679 38.38 -16.35 9.09
N SER A 680 38.61 -17.22 10.08
CA SER A 680 38.16 -18.62 10.02
C SER A 680 36.63 -18.77 9.91
N ALA A 681 35.87 -17.85 10.53
CA ALA A 681 34.42 -17.83 10.42
C ALA A 681 33.95 -17.39 9.03
N LEU A 682 34.55 -16.36 8.43
CA LEU A 682 34.19 -15.89 7.09
C LEU A 682 34.61 -16.89 5.99
N GLU A 683 35.74 -17.59 6.17
CA GLU A 683 36.17 -18.67 5.28
C GLU A 683 35.25 -19.89 5.37
N LEU A 684 34.89 -20.34 6.59
CA LEU A 684 33.92 -21.41 6.78
C LEU A 684 32.54 -21.06 6.21
N LEU A 685 32.10 -19.82 6.35
CA LEU A 685 30.83 -19.33 5.77
C LEU A 685 30.91 -19.10 4.25
N ALA A 686 32.11 -19.06 3.66
CA ALA A 686 32.32 -19.05 2.20
C ALA A 686 32.40 -20.48 1.62
N ALA A 687 32.67 -21.50 2.46
CA ALA A 687 32.73 -22.90 2.06
C ALA A 687 31.34 -23.57 1.96
N SER A 688 31.29 -24.72 1.28
CA SER A 688 30.12 -25.61 1.28
C SER A 688 29.99 -26.31 2.64
N PRO A 689 28.78 -26.48 3.21
CA PRO A 689 27.45 -26.17 2.67
C PRO A 689 26.94 -24.74 2.97
N TYR A 690 27.70 -23.91 3.69
CA TYR A 690 27.24 -22.60 4.18
C TYR A 690 27.12 -21.53 3.08
N CYS A 691 27.90 -21.61 2.01
CA CYS A 691 27.74 -20.74 0.84
C CYS A 691 26.39 -20.92 0.12
N LEU A 692 25.80 -22.12 0.18
CA LEU A 692 24.50 -22.43 -0.42
C LEU A 692 23.33 -22.11 0.53
N SER A 693 23.48 -22.45 1.82
CA SER A 693 22.41 -22.42 2.83
C SER A 693 22.30 -21.12 3.63
N ILE A 694 23.34 -20.30 3.68
CA ILE A 694 23.32 -18.98 4.32
C ILE A 694 23.15 -17.89 3.25
N GLU A 695 22.32 -16.89 3.53
CA GLU A 695 22.16 -15.69 2.69
C GLU A 695 23.09 -14.56 3.14
N LYS A 696 22.88 -14.00 4.35
CA LYS A 696 23.69 -12.89 4.89
C LYS A 696 24.47 -13.29 6.15
N VAL A 697 25.54 -12.56 6.44
CA VAL A 697 26.37 -12.69 7.64
C VAL A 697 26.30 -11.39 8.44
N PHE A 698 25.88 -11.47 9.69
CA PHE A 698 25.82 -10.33 10.60
C PHE A 698 26.82 -10.48 11.75
N LEU A 699 27.60 -9.44 12.04
CA LEU A 699 28.45 -9.35 13.22
C LEU A 699 27.70 -8.58 14.32
N ILE A 700 27.53 -9.21 15.49
CA ILE A 700 26.63 -8.71 16.55
C ILE A 700 27.33 -8.36 17.88
N GLY A 701 28.65 -8.51 17.96
CA GLY A 701 29.43 -8.22 19.17
C GLY A 701 30.60 -9.19 19.42
N GLY A 702 31.40 -9.02 20.46
CA GLY A 702 31.41 -7.89 21.41
C GLY A 702 32.39 -6.79 21.02
N GLY A 703 32.66 -5.88 21.96
CA GLY A 703 33.43 -4.65 21.71
C GLY A 703 34.84 -4.85 21.11
N GLN A 704 35.51 -5.97 21.39
CA GLN A 704 36.79 -6.29 20.74
C GLN A 704 36.61 -6.52 19.23
N ILE A 705 35.71 -7.44 18.85
CA ILE A 705 35.56 -7.84 17.44
C ILE A 705 34.96 -6.68 16.64
N LEU A 706 34.02 -5.93 17.22
CA LEU A 706 33.49 -4.71 16.60
C LEU A 706 34.56 -3.62 16.42
N ARG A 707 35.56 -3.54 17.30
CA ARG A 707 36.69 -2.60 17.15
C ARG A 707 37.61 -2.95 15.98
N GLU A 708 37.80 -4.24 15.73
CA GLU A 708 38.59 -4.74 14.59
C GLU A 708 37.78 -4.70 13.27
N ALA A 709 36.45 -4.86 13.32
CA ALA A 709 35.62 -5.12 12.15
C ALA A 709 34.72 -3.96 11.66
N LEU A 710 34.29 -3.03 12.52
CA LEU A 710 33.22 -2.07 12.19
C LEU A 710 33.56 -1.19 10.97
N ASN A 711 34.78 -0.66 10.91
CA ASN A 711 35.26 0.14 9.77
C ASN A 711 36.07 -0.66 8.72
N ALA A 712 36.28 -1.97 8.92
CA ALA A 712 37.11 -2.80 8.04
C ALA A 712 36.44 -3.10 6.68
N SER A 713 37.24 -3.33 5.64
CA SER A 713 36.81 -3.45 4.24
C SER A 713 35.72 -4.50 3.98
N GLY A 714 35.67 -5.59 4.76
CA GLY A 714 34.64 -6.62 4.68
C GLY A 714 33.25 -6.23 5.21
N CYS A 715 33.14 -5.08 5.92
CA CYS A 715 31.88 -4.55 6.46
C CYS A 715 31.15 -3.70 5.39
N GLU A 716 30.02 -4.19 4.89
CA GLU A 716 29.25 -3.54 3.82
C GLU A 716 28.16 -2.58 4.32
N ALA A 717 27.59 -2.85 5.50
CA ALA A 717 26.61 -1.99 6.15
C ALA A 717 26.70 -2.06 7.68
N ILE A 718 26.32 -0.97 8.33
CA ILE A 718 26.23 -0.84 9.78
C ILE A 718 24.79 -0.46 10.13
N HIS A 719 24.07 -1.38 10.77
CA HIS A 719 22.73 -1.16 11.31
C HIS A 719 22.88 -0.83 12.80
N ILE A 720 22.64 0.43 13.17
CA ILE A 720 22.88 0.95 14.51
C ILE A 720 21.59 1.48 15.13
N THR A 721 21.29 1.00 16.33
CA THR A 721 20.33 1.64 17.23
C THR A 721 21.08 2.73 17.99
N GLU A 722 20.93 3.99 17.53
CA GLU A 722 21.51 5.17 18.16
C GLU A 722 20.74 5.47 19.46
N ILE A 723 21.38 5.31 20.62
CA ILE A 723 20.81 5.63 21.93
C ILE A 723 21.25 7.03 22.32
N GLU A 724 20.26 7.91 22.44
CA GLU A 724 20.46 9.35 22.59
C GLU A 724 20.52 9.81 24.05
N THR A 725 20.11 8.94 24.98
CA THR A 725 20.26 9.12 26.43
C THR A 725 21.69 8.75 26.84
N ASN A 726 22.34 9.59 27.64
CA ASN A 726 23.65 9.27 28.22
C ASN A 726 23.48 8.13 29.25
N ILE A 727 24.16 7.00 29.01
CA ILE A 727 24.13 5.80 29.85
C ILE A 727 25.57 5.33 30.07
N GLU A 728 25.94 5.13 31.33
CA GLU A 728 27.28 4.68 31.73
C GLU A 728 27.61 3.29 31.12
N CYS A 729 28.78 3.18 30.48
CA CYS A 729 29.26 1.97 29.81
C CYS A 729 30.70 1.67 30.21
N ASP A 730 31.09 0.39 30.18
CA ASP A 730 32.49 -0.06 30.29
C ASP A 730 33.08 -0.52 28.95
N THR A 731 32.21 -0.87 27.99
CA THR A 731 32.59 -1.50 26.72
C THR A 731 32.22 -0.58 25.56
N PHE A 732 33.22 -0.17 24.78
CA PHE A 732 33.09 0.84 23.72
C PHE A 732 33.60 0.32 22.37
N ILE A 733 32.97 0.79 21.28
CA ILE A 733 33.34 0.54 19.88
C ILE A 733 33.86 1.85 19.22
N PRO A 734 34.61 1.79 18.09
CA PRO A 734 35.04 3.00 17.39
C PRO A 734 33.85 3.74 16.75
N ALA A 735 34.03 5.04 16.50
CA ALA A 735 33.10 5.83 15.70
C ALA A 735 33.00 5.29 14.25
N ILE A 736 31.85 5.51 13.62
CA ILE A 736 31.61 5.14 12.21
C ILE A 736 32.40 6.11 11.31
N ASP A 737 33.22 5.57 10.40
CA ASP A 737 34.00 6.41 9.49
C ASP A 737 33.13 7.02 8.38
N SER A 738 32.73 8.27 8.58
CA SER A 738 31.97 9.09 7.62
C SER A 738 32.63 9.32 6.25
N SER A 739 33.92 8.98 6.07
CA SER A 739 34.57 9.02 4.74
C SER A 739 34.35 7.74 3.92
N VAL A 740 33.99 6.65 4.61
CA VAL A 740 33.78 5.29 4.07
C VAL A 740 32.30 4.92 4.08
N PHE A 741 31.55 5.38 5.07
CA PHE A 741 30.15 5.03 5.30
C PHE A 741 29.22 6.24 5.16
N GLN A 742 28.13 6.06 4.39
CA GLN A 742 27.09 7.08 4.16
C GLN A 742 25.72 6.60 4.68
N PRO A 743 24.84 7.49 5.17
CA PRO A 743 23.49 7.12 5.62
C PRO A 743 22.59 6.66 4.46
N TRP A 744 21.87 5.56 4.70
CA TRP A 744 20.84 5.01 3.82
C TRP A 744 19.42 5.24 4.36
N TYR A 745 19.25 5.19 5.68
CA TYR A 745 17.95 5.27 6.36
C TYR A 745 18.16 5.69 7.80
N SER A 746 17.30 6.56 8.34
CA SER A 746 17.12 6.71 9.79
C SER A 746 15.63 6.69 10.16
N SER A 747 15.32 6.34 11.41
CA SER A 747 13.94 6.38 11.92
C SER A 747 13.71 7.59 12.80
N PHE A 748 12.49 8.14 12.79
CA PHE A 748 12.03 9.04 13.86
C PHE A 748 12.38 8.48 15.24
N PRO A 749 12.98 9.29 16.15
CA PRO A 749 13.32 8.84 17.49
C PRO A 749 12.11 8.38 18.30
N LYS A 750 12.28 7.30 19.06
CA LYS A 750 11.28 6.72 19.96
C LYS A 750 11.75 6.82 21.40
N VAL A 751 10.81 6.90 22.33
CA VAL A 751 11.08 6.78 23.77
C VAL A 751 10.48 5.46 24.26
N GLU A 752 11.32 4.57 24.76
CA GLU A 752 10.91 3.28 25.35
C GLU A 752 11.63 3.13 26.69
N ASN A 753 10.88 2.82 27.76
CA ASN A 753 11.39 2.71 29.14
C ASN A 753 12.21 3.95 29.61
N GLY A 754 11.86 5.15 29.13
CA GLY A 754 12.54 6.41 29.44
C GLY A 754 13.78 6.72 28.59
N ILE A 755 14.19 5.81 27.70
CA ILE A 755 15.38 5.94 26.87
C ILE A 755 14.98 6.36 25.45
N ARG A 756 15.55 7.47 24.94
CA ARG A 756 15.33 7.95 23.57
C ARG A 756 16.32 7.25 22.63
N HIS A 757 15.83 6.67 21.54
CA HIS A 757 16.66 5.98 20.55
C HIS A 757 16.08 6.06 19.13
N SER A 758 16.93 5.89 18.11
CA SER A 758 16.54 5.77 16.70
C SER A 758 17.27 4.62 16.00
N PHE A 759 16.73 4.14 14.88
CA PHE A 759 17.33 3.09 14.05
C PHE A 759 17.92 3.69 12.79
N THR A 760 19.25 3.75 12.69
CA THR A 760 19.96 4.24 11.51
C THR A 760 20.66 3.08 10.79
N THR A 761 20.79 3.19 9.45
CA THR A 761 21.66 2.32 8.66
C THR A 761 22.63 3.17 7.85
N TYR A 762 23.90 2.83 7.96
CA TYR A 762 24.99 3.35 7.12
C TYR A 762 25.46 2.25 6.17
N VAL A 763 25.87 2.61 4.95
CA VAL A 763 26.38 1.69 3.92
C VAL A 763 27.77 2.12 3.44
N ARG A 764 28.64 1.14 3.15
CA ARG A 764 29.98 1.40 2.61
C ARG A 764 29.88 1.91 1.18
N VAL A 765 30.57 3.02 0.90
CA VAL A 765 30.73 3.57 -0.46
C VAL A 765 32.20 3.45 -0.85
N ARG A 766 32.48 2.70 -1.93
CA ARG A 766 33.84 2.40 -2.38
C ARG A 766 34.37 3.53 -3.26
N ASN A 767 35.31 4.33 -2.74
CA ASN A 767 36.02 5.34 -3.51
C ASN A 767 37.19 4.69 -4.28
N SER A 768 37.06 4.62 -5.61
CA SER A 768 38.02 3.98 -6.52
C SER A 768 39.41 4.62 -6.58
N ALA A 769 39.64 5.74 -5.88
CA ALA A 769 40.92 6.46 -5.81
C ALA A 769 41.72 6.22 -4.52
N VAL A 770 41.18 5.48 -3.54
CA VAL A 770 41.82 5.30 -2.22
C VAL A 770 42.22 3.85 -1.94
N GLU A 771 41.36 2.89 -2.27
CA GLU A 771 41.67 1.45 -2.06
C GLU A 771 42.80 0.96 -2.99
N SER A 772 43.09 1.67 -4.09
CA SER A 772 44.15 1.35 -5.06
C SER A 772 45.59 1.73 -4.63
N LEU A 773 45.78 2.32 -3.44
CA LEU A 773 47.11 2.68 -2.91
C LEU A 773 47.66 1.68 -1.87
N CYS A 774 46.88 0.64 -1.53
CA CYS A 774 47.31 -0.43 -0.63
C CYS A 774 47.76 -1.70 -1.37
N GLU A 775 47.54 -1.78 -2.69
CA GLU A 775 47.92 -2.93 -3.53
C GLU A 775 48.68 -2.45 -4.78
N ASN A 776 49.84 -3.07 -5.03
CA ASN A 776 50.75 -2.87 -6.17
C ASN A 776 51.65 -1.62 -6.13
N ASN A 777 52.82 -1.77 -5.50
CA ASN A 777 54.05 -1.23 -6.11
C ASN A 777 54.30 -2.00 -7.41
N ASP A 778 54.11 -1.38 -8.57
CA ASP A 778 55.00 -1.61 -9.72
C ASP A 778 54.85 -0.53 -10.80
N LEU A 779 55.96 -0.20 -11.46
CA LEU A 779 56.04 0.86 -12.47
C LEU A 779 55.97 0.30 -13.88
N ASN A 780 54.91 0.63 -14.63
CA ASN A 780 55.12 1.18 -15.97
C ASN A 780 53.93 1.94 -16.57
N SER A 781 54.22 2.77 -17.57
CA SER A 781 53.27 3.69 -18.17
C SER A 781 52.73 3.22 -19.53
N ASN A 782 51.43 3.43 -19.77
CA ASN A 782 50.93 4.18 -20.93
C ASN A 782 49.42 4.44 -20.82
N ILE A 783 49.02 5.71 -20.96
CA ILE A 783 47.61 6.13 -20.78
C ILE A 783 46.91 6.22 -22.14
N LYS A 784 45.74 5.58 -22.25
CA LYS A 784 44.63 6.11 -23.05
C LYS A 784 43.40 6.21 -22.15
N SER A 785 42.82 7.41 -22.10
CA SER A 785 41.78 7.78 -21.15
C SER A 785 40.39 7.65 -21.75
N ASP A 786 39.71 6.53 -21.49
CA ASP A 786 38.29 6.36 -21.81
C ASP A 786 37.48 5.93 -20.56
N SER A 787 36.66 6.87 -20.08
CA SER A 787 35.55 6.71 -19.13
C SER A 787 35.62 5.57 -18.08
N VAL A 788 36.28 5.81 -16.95
CA VAL A 788 36.07 5.00 -15.73
C VAL A 788 34.68 5.32 -15.14
N LYS A 789 33.65 4.64 -15.64
CA LYS A 789 32.35 4.57 -14.96
C LYS A 789 32.46 3.61 -13.78
N CYS A 790 32.31 4.12 -12.56
CA CYS A 790 32.29 3.26 -11.37
C CYS A 790 31.03 2.38 -11.39
N GLU A 791 31.19 1.07 -11.49
CA GLU A 791 30.10 0.11 -11.34
C GLU A 791 29.68 0.02 -9.87
N VAL A 792 28.74 0.89 -9.46
CA VAL A 792 28.02 0.77 -8.19
C VAL A 792 27.16 -0.49 -8.25
N LYS A 793 27.75 -1.63 -7.87
CA LYS A 793 27.05 -2.91 -7.72
C LYS A 793 25.85 -2.69 -6.78
N ASN A 794 24.68 -3.13 -7.24
CA ASN A 794 23.39 -2.87 -6.58
C ASN A 794 23.45 -3.06 -5.05
N PHE A 795 22.83 -2.14 -4.31
CA PHE A 795 22.65 -2.24 -2.85
C PHE A 795 21.71 -3.39 -2.40
N SER A 796 21.48 -4.40 -3.26
CA SER A 796 20.72 -5.62 -3.00
C SER A 796 21.36 -6.54 -1.94
N TYR A 797 22.58 -6.22 -1.47
CA TYR A 797 23.14 -6.84 -0.28
C TYR A 797 22.42 -6.40 1.01
N LEU A 798 21.73 -5.25 1.02
CA LEU A 798 20.93 -4.82 2.16
C LEU A 798 19.76 -5.79 2.44
N PRO A 799 19.32 -5.93 3.70
CA PRO A 799 18.03 -6.53 4.01
C PRO A 799 16.91 -5.73 3.31
N LYS A 800 15.97 -6.41 2.65
CA LYS A 800 14.88 -5.78 1.87
C LYS A 800 14.12 -4.70 2.69
N MET A 801 13.83 -5.01 3.95
CA MET A 801 13.18 -4.12 4.92
C MET A 801 13.96 -2.85 5.30
N ILE A 802 15.21 -2.70 4.84
CA ILE A 802 16.05 -1.51 4.98
C ILE A 802 16.22 -0.83 3.62
N PHE A 803 16.44 -1.61 2.55
CA PHE A 803 16.49 -1.10 1.18
C PHE A 803 15.24 -0.26 0.83
N GLU A 804 14.05 -0.81 1.05
CA GLU A 804 12.76 -0.16 0.72
C GLU A 804 12.44 1.09 1.58
N LYS A 805 13.24 1.37 2.61
CA LYS A 805 13.07 2.50 3.54
C LYS A 805 13.89 3.74 3.19
N HIS A 806 14.71 3.73 2.13
CA HIS A 806 15.46 4.92 1.71
C HIS A 806 14.51 6.11 1.52
N GLU A 807 14.79 7.25 2.16
CA GLU A 807 13.80 8.34 2.28
C GLU A 807 13.46 8.97 0.92
N GLU A 808 14.37 8.91 -0.07
CA GLU A 808 14.06 9.34 -1.44
C GLU A 808 12.89 8.55 -2.08
N HIS A 809 12.58 7.34 -1.60
CA HIS A 809 11.37 6.63 -2.02
C HIS A 809 10.07 7.34 -1.62
N MET A 810 10.06 8.26 -0.65
CA MET A 810 8.89 9.12 -0.40
C MET A 810 8.61 10.04 -1.59
N TYR A 811 9.65 10.62 -2.18
CA TYR A 811 9.52 11.35 -3.44
C TYR A 811 9.17 10.42 -4.60
N LEU A 812 9.94 9.35 -4.84
CA LEU A 812 9.76 8.50 -6.01
C LEU A 812 8.41 7.75 -6.01
N ARG A 813 7.81 7.50 -4.84
CA ARG A 813 6.41 7.04 -4.75
C ARG A 813 5.45 8.12 -5.23
N LEU A 814 5.56 9.34 -4.73
CA LEU A 814 4.68 10.43 -5.17
C LEU A 814 4.82 10.77 -6.67
N VAL A 815 6.03 10.77 -7.25
CA VAL A 815 6.17 10.94 -8.72
C VAL A 815 5.31 9.92 -9.44
N ARG A 816 5.39 8.65 -9.03
CA ARG A 816 4.59 7.56 -9.59
C ARG A 816 3.10 7.81 -9.40
N GLU A 817 2.68 8.24 -8.20
CA GLU A 817 1.28 8.56 -7.87
C GLU A 817 0.70 9.75 -8.64
N ILE A 818 1.49 10.79 -8.93
CA ILE A 818 1.04 11.96 -9.72
C ILE A 818 1.07 11.64 -11.22
N LEU A 819 1.99 10.79 -11.67
CA LEU A 819 2.00 10.29 -13.04
C LEU A 819 0.89 9.25 -13.32
N SER A 820 0.40 8.52 -12.31
CA SER A 820 -0.65 7.52 -12.48
C SER A 820 -2.06 8.09 -12.32
N ASP A 821 -2.30 8.91 -11.30
CA ASP A 821 -3.65 9.38 -10.93
C ASP A 821 -3.69 10.89 -10.60
N GLY A 822 -2.76 11.68 -11.16
CA GLY A 822 -2.79 13.14 -11.07
C GLY A 822 -3.83 13.76 -12.01
N THR A 823 -4.72 14.60 -11.46
CA THR A 823 -5.76 15.30 -12.23
C THR A 823 -5.14 16.24 -13.25
N ALA A 824 -5.47 16.03 -14.52
CA ALA A 824 -5.07 16.91 -15.60
C ALA A 824 -5.71 18.29 -15.43
N LYS A 825 -4.90 19.34 -15.40
CA LYS A 825 -5.31 20.74 -15.38
C LYS A 825 -4.59 21.53 -16.47
N ASP A 826 -5.15 22.67 -16.84
CA ASP A 826 -4.41 23.72 -17.52
C ASP A 826 -3.87 24.72 -16.48
N ASP A 827 -2.82 25.46 -16.84
CA ASP A 827 -2.05 26.28 -15.92
C ASP A 827 -1.72 27.66 -16.53
N ARG A 828 -1.33 28.62 -15.68
CA ARG A 828 -1.03 30.02 -16.09
C ARG A 828 0.05 30.17 -17.17
N THR A 829 0.91 29.17 -17.38
CA THR A 829 1.93 29.17 -18.43
C THR A 829 1.43 28.63 -19.78
N GLY A 830 0.30 27.93 -19.80
CA GLY A 830 -0.22 27.23 -20.98
C GLY A 830 0.49 25.91 -21.31
N THR A 831 1.19 25.31 -20.33
CA THR A 831 1.91 24.03 -20.51
C THR A 831 1.02 22.83 -20.21
N GLY A 832 0.11 23.00 -19.25
CA GLY A 832 -0.72 21.94 -18.68
C GLY A 832 0.04 21.07 -17.68
N THR A 833 -0.67 20.60 -16.67
CA THR A 833 -0.13 19.80 -15.56
C THR A 833 -0.94 18.53 -15.31
N LEU A 834 -0.34 17.56 -14.64
CA LEU A 834 -0.99 16.52 -13.84
C LEU A 834 -0.78 16.89 -12.37
N SER A 835 -1.84 16.95 -11.56
CA SER A 835 -1.79 17.52 -10.21
C SER A 835 -2.44 16.64 -9.15
N LYS A 836 -1.82 16.58 -7.97
CA LYS A 836 -2.39 16.14 -6.69
C LYS A 836 -2.10 17.22 -5.63
N PHE A 837 -2.11 16.82 -4.36
CA PHE A 837 -1.84 17.68 -3.21
C PHE A 837 -0.76 17.02 -2.33
N GLY A 838 0.55 17.20 -2.66
CA GLY A 838 1.69 16.56 -1.94
C GLY A 838 3.06 16.40 -2.67
N CYS A 839 4.16 16.35 -1.88
CA CYS A 839 5.58 15.87 -2.04
C CYS A 839 6.59 16.37 -3.16
N GLN A 840 7.80 15.74 -3.31
CA GLN A 840 9.11 16.48 -3.30
C GLN A 840 10.24 16.33 -4.40
N LYS A 841 11.56 16.57 -4.12
CA LYS A 841 12.91 16.06 -4.65
C LYS A 841 14.10 17.05 -4.38
N VAL A 842 15.23 17.10 -5.15
CA VAL A 842 16.34 18.10 -4.96
C VAL A 842 17.30 18.53 -6.14
N PHE A 843 17.76 19.82 -6.20
CA PHE A 843 18.99 20.42 -6.88
C PHE A 843 19.59 21.57 -6.00
N TRP A 844 20.92 21.71 -5.78
CA TRP A 844 21.45 22.49 -4.62
C TRP A 844 22.42 23.67 -4.83
N ARG A 845 23.29 23.78 -5.85
CA ARG A 845 24.18 24.98 -5.89
C ARG A 845 23.37 26.29 -5.91
N GLY A 846 22.27 26.29 -6.66
CA GLY A 846 21.31 27.39 -6.63
C GLY A 846 20.63 27.56 -5.27
N VAL A 847 20.38 26.49 -4.51
CA VAL A 847 19.76 26.55 -3.18
C VAL A 847 20.61 27.35 -2.20
N VAL A 848 21.93 27.11 -2.15
CA VAL A 848 22.81 27.87 -1.25
C VAL A 848 22.84 29.34 -1.66
N GLU A 849 22.99 29.62 -2.96
CA GLU A 849 23.05 30.98 -3.51
C GLU A 849 21.71 31.74 -3.33
N GLU A 850 20.55 31.09 -3.46
CA GLU A 850 19.21 31.70 -3.30
C GLU A 850 18.77 31.79 -1.83
N LEU A 851 19.12 30.82 -0.97
CA LEU A 851 18.80 30.87 0.46
C LEU A 851 19.57 31.99 1.17
N LEU A 852 20.86 32.17 0.86
CA LEU A 852 21.63 33.31 1.39
C LEU A 852 21.07 34.65 0.87
N TRP A 853 20.57 34.70 -0.37
CA TRP A 853 19.86 35.86 -0.89
C TRP A 853 18.55 36.13 -0.13
N PHE A 854 17.73 35.12 0.19
CA PHE A 854 16.55 35.28 1.05
C PHE A 854 16.92 35.76 2.47
N ILE A 855 17.95 35.17 3.10
CA ILE A 855 18.41 35.58 4.44
C ILE A 855 18.83 37.05 4.44
N SER A 856 19.53 37.52 3.39
CA SER A 856 19.99 38.91 3.27
C SER A 856 18.88 39.97 3.12
N GLY A 857 17.60 39.59 3.02
CA GLY A 857 16.49 40.51 2.77
C GLY A 857 16.40 41.08 1.35
N SER A 858 17.38 40.77 0.48
CA SER A 858 17.48 41.36 -0.86
C SER A 858 16.28 41.04 -1.76
N THR A 859 15.95 41.99 -2.64
CA THR A 859 14.92 41.85 -3.69
C THR A 859 15.47 42.10 -5.09
N ASN A 860 16.80 42.28 -5.20
CA ASN A 860 17.50 42.60 -6.44
C ASN A 860 18.08 41.33 -7.09
N ALA A 861 17.53 40.94 -8.25
CA ALA A 861 17.97 39.77 -9.01
C ALA A 861 19.43 39.84 -9.48
N LYS A 862 19.98 41.05 -9.68
CA LYS A 862 21.32 41.27 -10.25
C LYS A 862 22.42 40.91 -9.25
N VAL A 863 22.13 40.94 -7.94
CA VAL A 863 23.08 40.60 -6.86
C VAL A 863 23.57 39.16 -6.99
N MET A 864 22.68 38.20 -7.27
CA MET A 864 23.04 36.80 -7.55
C MET A 864 23.96 36.69 -8.77
N GLY A 865 23.74 37.53 -9.79
CA GLY A 865 24.59 37.66 -10.97
C GLY A 865 26.02 38.12 -10.65
N SER A 866 26.20 39.04 -9.71
CA SER A 866 27.50 39.62 -9.33
C SER A 866 28.35 38.78 -8.38
N ILE A 867 27.79 37.80 -7.67
CA ILE A 867 28.55 36.92 -6.75
C ILE A 867 29.62 36.09 -7.48
N ARG A 868 29.55 35.98 -8.82
CA ARG A 868 30.63 35.43 -9.66
C ARG A 868 31.75 36.45 -9.92
N GLY A 869 32.61 36.72 -8.92
CA GLY A 869 33.75 37.61 -9.14
C GLY A 869 34.76 37.75 -8.01
N ASN A 870 35.62 36.75 -7.77
CA ASN A 870 37.04 36.97 -7.45
C ASN A 870 37.87 35.67 -7.48
N SER A 871 38.47 35.37 -8.63
CA SER A 871 39.67 34.54 -8.77
C SER A 871 40.37 34.95 -10.08
N LEU A 872 41.70 34.90 -10.12
CA LEU A 872 42.47 35.50 -11.20
C LEU A 872 42.54 34.57 -12.42
N PHE A 873 42.02 35.02 -13.57
CA PHE A 873 42.64 34.87 -14.91
C PHE A 873 41.86 35.73 -15.91
N GLY A 874 42.55 36.44 -16.81
CA GLY A 874 41.89 37.39 -17.71
C GLY A 874 42.38 37.30 -19.15
N LYS A 875 41.42 37.23 -20.09
CA LYS A 875 41.46 37.84 -21.44
C LYS A 875 40.07 37.87 -22.08
N GLN A 876 39.94 38.59 -23.19
CA GLN A 876 38.66 39.08 -23.74
C GLN A 876 37.93 38.03 -24.60
N GLY A 877 36.59 38.12 -24.69
CA GLY A 877 35.83 37.35 -25.69
C GLY A 877 34.32 37.19 -25.44
N SER A 878 33.53 38.24 -25.68
CA SER A 878 32.06 38.23 -25.94
C SER A 878 31.07 37.47 -25.02
N PHE A 879 31.50 36.77 -23.96
CA PHE A 879 30.66 35.82 -23.19
C PHE A 879 29.80 36.46 -22.08
N ARG A 880 29.32 37.71 -22.27
CA ARG A 880 28.46 38.41 -21.30
C ARG A 880 26.97 38.09 -21.54
N ARG A 881 26.23 37.81 -20.45
CA ARG A 881 24.81 37.40 -20.37
C ARG A 881 24.50 36.01 -20.97
N LYS A 882 24.26 35.00 -20.11
CA LYS A 882 23.32 33.85 -20.25
C LYS A 882 23.66 32.68 -19.29
N ALA A 883 23.49 32.88 -17.98
CA ALA A 883 23.39 31.79 -17.00
C ALA A 883 22.74 32.32 -15.70
N PHE A 884 21.54 31.86 -15.34
CA PHE A 884 21.01 31.79 -13.96
C PHE A 884 19.71 30.95 -13.91
N THR A 885 19.16 30.73 -12.71
CA THR A 885 18.60 29.41 -12.33
C THR A 885 17.14 29.47 -11.81
N TYR A 886 16.72 28.53 -10.95
CA TYR A 886 15.37 27.93 -10.98
C TYR A 886 14.17 28.77 -10.49
N GLY A 887 14.36 29.97 -9.93
CA GLY A 887 13.26 30.94 -9.76
C GLY A 887 13.22 32.04 -10.84
N MET A 888 14.39 32.49 -11.29
CA MET A 888 14.55 33.87 -11.77
C MET A 888 14.43 34.05 -13.29
N GLY A 889 14.62 32.98 -14.07
CA GLY A 889 14.56 33.02 -15.54
C GLY A 889 13.20 33.43 -16.14
N MET A 890 12.14 33.50 -15.32
CA MET A 890 10.83 34.04 -15.67
C MET A 890 10.65 35.51 -15.23
N HIS A 891 11.32 35.93 -14.16
CA HIS A 891 11.08 37.22 -13.49
C HIS A 891 11.67 38.41 -14.25
N LEU A 892 12.90 38.27 -14.78
CA LEU A 892 13.58 39.33 -15.54
C LEU A 892 12.78 39.75 -16.80
N GLU A 893 11.99 38.83 -17.35
CA GLU A 893 11.19 39.02 -18.56
C GLU A 893 9.77 39.51 -18.26
N ILE A 894 9.28 39.37 -17.02
CA ILE A 894 7.95 39.81 -16.58
C ILE A 894 7.87 41.33 -16.48
N THR A 895 8.89 41.99 -15.91
CA THR A 895 8.97 43.45 -15.86
C THR A 895 9.07 44.07 -17.28
N LEU A 896 9.61 43.31 -18.24
CA LEU A 896 9.79 43.75 -19.64
C LEU A 896 8.59 43.50 -20.57
N THR A 897 7.64 42.65 -20.19
CA THR A 897 6.54 42.21 -21.07
C THR A 897 5.15 42.71 -20.69
N GLY A 898 5.01 43.50 -19.61
CA GLY A 898 3.78 44.18 -19.22
C GLY A 898 2.64 43.31 -18.67
N ASN A 899 2.68 41.99 -18.91
CA ASN A 899 1.61 41.02 -18.59
C ASN A 899 1.22 40.88 -17.10
N VAL A 900 1.94 41.53 -16.17
CA VAL A 900 1.64 41.51 -14.72
C VAL A 900 1.32 42.92 -14.17
N GLY A 901 1.30 43.95 -15.02
CA GLY A 901 0.96 45.32 -14.60
C GLY A 901 2.03 46.05 -13.77
N LEU A 902 3.24 45.49 -13.67
CA LEU A 902 4.38 46.06 -12.95
C LEU A 902 5.32 46.84 -13.91
N THR A 903 4.76 47.80 -14.64
CA THR A 903 5.49 48.60 -15.65
C THR A 903 6.52 49.55 -15.05
N ASP A 904 6.34 49.92 -13.79
CA ASP A 904 7.02 51.07 -13.17
C ASP A 904 8.30 50.65 -12.41
N LYS A 905 8.79 49.43 -12.67
CA LYS A 905 9.88 48.76 -11.94
C LYS A 905 11.11 48.53 -12.82
N GLU A 906 12.29 48.57 -12.21
CA GLU A 906 13.54 48.26 -12.92
C GLU A 906 13.63 46.76 -13.28
N GLU A 907 14.27 46.45 -14.42
CA GLU A 907 14.62 45.07 -14.80
C GLU A 907 15.34 44.35 -13.65
N GLY A 908 14.72 43.33 -13.04
CA GLY A 908 15.29 42.57 -11.93
C GLY A 908 14.86 42.98 -10.52
N ASP A 909 14.02 44.01 -10.39
CA ASP A 909 13.23 44.25 -9.17
C ASP A 909 12.12 43.20 -9.08
N LEU A 910 12.14 42.37 -8.03
CA LEU A 910 11.11 41.35 -7.82
C LEU A 910 9.92 41.85 -6.98
N GLY A 911 10.04 43.03 -6.39
CA GLY A 911 9.19 43.47 -5.29
C GLY A 911 9.45 42.76 -3.97
N PRO A 912 8.56 43.01 -2.98
CA PRO A 912 8.70 42.54 -1.59
C PRO A 912 8.40 41.04 -1.46
N VAL A 913 9.21 40.18 -2.10
CA VAL A 913 9.10 38.71 -2.06
C VAL A 913 9.83 38.12 -0.84
N TYR A 914 9.68 36.81 -0.64
CA TYR A 914 10.46 35.94 0.28
C TYR A 914 11.35 36.64 1.33
N GLY A 915 12.60 36.95 1.00
CA GLY A 915 13.58 37.53 1.94
C GLY A 915 13.18 38.88 2.52
N PHE A 916 12.58 39.76 1.73
CA PHE A 916 12.03 41.03 2.23
C PHE A 916 10.95 40.78 3.26
N GLN A 917 10.05 39.82 3.01
CA GLN A 917 9.03 39.46 4.01
C GLN A 917 9.65 38.83 5.26
N TRP A 918 10.78 38.11 5.14
CA TRP A 918 11.47 37.53 6.29
C TRP A 918 12.15 38.58 7.18
N ARG A 919 12.79 39.61 6.61
CA ARG A 919 13.55 40.63 7.36
C ARG A 919 12.78 41.93 7.62
N HIS A 920 11.75 42.23 6.82
CA HIS A 920 11.06 43.51 6.77
C HIS A 920 9.53 43.34 6.63
N PHE A 921 8.92 42.36 7.33
CA PHE A 921 7.50 42.05 7.17
C PHE A 921 6.62 43.29 7.41
N GLY A 922 5.77 43.63 6.45
CA GLY A 922 4.90 44.81 6.50
C GLY A 922 5.60 46.18 6.32
N ALA A 923 6.89 46.22 6.00
CA ALA A 923 7.55 47.46 5.58
C ALA A 923 7.00 47.94 4.22
N ARG A 924 6.91 49.26 4.03
CA ARG A 924 6.46 49.84 2.76
C ARG A 924 7.57 49.73 1.71
N TYR A 925 7.45 48.77 0.79
CA TYR A 925 8.34 48.66 -0.35
C TYR A 925 8.33 49.92 -1.23
N THR A 926 9.50 50.30 -1.74
CA THR A 926 9.68 51.29 -2.79
C THR A 926 10.31 50.65 -4.02
N ASP A 927 11.58 50.27 -3.91
CA ASP A 927 12.41 49.66 -4.97
C ASP A 927 13.46 48.71 -4.37
N MET A 928 14.20 48.02 -5.24
CA MET A 928 15.23 47.03 -4.88
C MET A 928 16.60 47.59 -4.41
N HIS A 929 16.77 48.91 -4.33
CA HIS A 929 18.02 49.57 -3.92
C HIS A 929 17.91 50.32 -2.58
N ALA A 930 16.69 50.67 -2.15
CA ALA A 930 16.44 51.34 -0.88
C ALA A 930 16.90 50.52 0.35
N ASP A 931 17.33 51.21 1.41
CA ASP A 931 17.70 50.59 2.68
C ASP A 931 16.47 50.38 3.57
N TYR A 932 16.17 49.12 3.87
CA TYR A 932 15.06 48.70 4.72
C TYR A 932 15.50 48.32 6.15
N THR A 933 16.76 48.57 6.53
CA THR A 933 17.28 48.29 7.87
C THR A 933 16.41 48.94 8.95
N GLY A 934 15.91 48.13 9.88
CA GLY A 934 15.01 48.59 10.95
C GLY A 934 13.56 48.90 10.51
N GLN A 935 13.21 48.68 9.24
CA GLN A 935 11.83 48.81 8.74
C GLN A 935 11.08 47.47 8.78
N GLY A 936 9.79 47.52 9.14
CA GLY A 936 8.94 46.33 9.25
C GLY A 936 9.26 45.47 10.48
N PHE A 937 9.05 44.16 10.36
CA PHE A 937 9.36 43.19 11.41
C PHE A 937 10.30 42.09 10.88
N ASP A 938 11.46 41.92 11.52
CA ASP A 938 12.43 40.87 11.20
C ASP A 938 12.02 39.55 11.87
N GLN A 939 11.24 38.76 11.13
CA GLN A 939 10.81 37.43 11.55
C GLN A 939 11.98 36.45 11.68
N LEU A 940 13.05 36.61 10.89
CA LEU A 940 14.19 35.70 10.99
C LEU A 940 14.96 35.93 12.30
N LEU A 941 15.14 37.20 12.68
CA LEU A 941 15.73 37.56 13.97
C LEU A 941 14.86 37.05 15.13
N ASP A 942 13.55 37.34 15.13
CA ASP A 942 12.58 36.85 16.13
C ASP A 942 12.56 35.32 16.25
N VAL A 943 12.64 34.60 15.13
CA VAL A 943 12.77 33.12 15.11
C VAL A 943 14.08 32.68 15.79
N THR A 944 15.23 33.28 15.45
CA THR A 944 16.51 32.89 16.07
C THR A 944 16.60 33.28 17.55
N ASP A 945 15.98 34.39 17.96
CA ASP A 945 15.91 34.81 19.36
C ASP A 945 15.05 33.84 20.18
N LYS A 946 13.83 33.53 19.74
CA LYS A 946 12.95 32.56 20.41
C LYS A 946 13.59 31.18 20.52
N ILE A 947 14.28 30.70 19.48
CA ILE A 947 14.97 29.39 19.53
C ILE A 947 16.07 29.36 20.61
N LYS A 948 16.71 30.49 20.91
CA LYS A 948 17.74 30.62 21.97
C LYS A 948 17.13 30.85 23.35
N ASN A 949 16.16 31.75 23.44
CA ASN A 949 15.71 32.38 24.69
C ASN A 949 14.33 31.90 25.17
N ASN A 950 13.52 31.31 24.30
CA ASN A 950 12.19 30.76 24.61
C ASN A 950 11.84 29.53 23.72
N PRO A 951 12.66 28.45 23.75
CA PRO A 951 12.57 27.35 22.78
C PRO A 951 11.23 26.57 22.80
N ASP A 952 10.50 26.61 23.91
CA ASP A 952 9.16 26.00 24.05
C ASP A 952 8.01 26.85 23.44
N ASP A 953 8.31 28.02 22.87
CA ASP A 953 7.29 28.84 22.19
C ASP A 953 6.69 28.10 20.99
N ARG A 954 5.37 28.17 20.86
CA ARG A 954 4.59 27.56 19.78
C ARG A 954 4.38 28.54 18.62
N ARG A 955 5.04 29.71 18.66
CA ARG A 955 4.92 30.85 17.74
C ARG A 955 6.26 31.20 17.06
N ILE A 956 7.16 30.22 16.96
CA ILE A 956 8.41 30.33 16.22
C ILE A 956 8.09 30.10 14.73
N ILE A 957 7.67 31.17 14.05
CA ILE A 957 7.01 31.14 12.73
C ILE A 957 7.66 32.15 11.79
N LEU A 958 7.80 31.77 10.52
CA LEU A 958 8.37 32.57 9.44
C LEU A 958 7.42 32.57 8.23
N SER A 959 6.79 33.70 7.93
CA SER A 959 5.85 33.88 6.82
C SER A 959 6.46 34.71 5.68
N ALA A 960 6.27 34.25 4.43
CA ALA A 960 6.43 35.08 3.24
C ALA A 960 5.08 35.59 2.70
N TRP A 961 3.95 35.19 3.28
CA TRP A 961 2.62 35.54 2.78
C TRP A 961 2.09 36.82 3.41
N ASN A 962 2.29 37.96 2.74
CA ASN A 962 1.63 39.22 3.06
C ASN A 962 0.56 39.55 1.98
N PRO A 963 -0.75 39.38 2.27
CA PRO A 963 -1.84 39.69 1.33
C PRO A 963 -1.82 41.10 0.73
N SER A 964 -1.35 42.09 1.49
CA SER A 964 -1.26 43.49 1.05
C SER A 964 -0.25 43.68 -0.09
N ASP A 965 0.83 42.91 -0.06
CA ASP A 965 1.98 43.06 -0.96
C ASP A 965 1.90 42.16 -2.21
N LEU A 966 0.96 41.21 -2.26
CA LEU A 966 0.86 40.22 -3.35
C LEU A 966 0.77 40.82 -4.76
N LYS A 967 0.23 42.04 -4.89
CA LYS A 967 0.14 42.77 -6.16
C LYS A 967 1.44 43.47 -6.57
N SER A 968 2.36 43.67 -5.62
CA SER A 968 3.66 44.35 -5.81
C SER A 968 4.81 43.37 -6.06
N MET A 969 4.56 42.07 -5.85
CA MET A 969 5.47 40.95 -6.08
C MET A 969 5.39 40.46 -7.53
N ALA A 970 6.54 40.24 -8.18
CA ALA A 970 6.60 39.67 -9.52
C ALA A 970 6.18 38.18 -9.58
N LEU A 971 6.18 37.48 -8.45
CA LEU A 971 5.50 36.19 -8.26
C LEU A 971 5.13 36.00 -6.77
N PRO A 972 3.86 35.69 -6.42
CA PRO A 972 3.47 35.34 -5.06
C PRO A 972 4.25 34.12 -4.51
N PRO A 973 4.77 34.15 -3.27
CA PRO A 973 5.57 33.09 -2.68
C PRO A 973 4.97 31.68 -2.81
N CYS A 974 5.78 30.72 -3.24
CA CYS A 974 5.39 29.31 -3.36
C CYS A 974 5.49 28.60 -2.00
N HIS A 975 6.70 28.55 -1.43
CA HIS A 975 6.94 28.22 -0.03
C HIS A 975 6.63 29.46 0.81
N MET A 976 5.47 29.45 1.46
CA MET A 976 4.84 30.68 1.97
C MET A 976 4.92 30.83 3.48
N PHE A 977 5.17 29.74 4.20
CA PHE A 977 5.07 29.68 5.66
C PHE A 977 5.97 28.55 6.17
N ALA A 978 6.69 28.79 7.26
CA ALA A 978 7.38 27.76 8.03
C ALA A 978 7.18 27.97 9.53
N GLN A 979 7.17 26.86 10.27
CA GLN A 979 7.14 26.81 11.72
C GLN A 979 8.32 25.96 12.21
N PHE A 980 8.97 26.40 13.28
CA PHE A 980 10.06 25.67 13.93
C PHE A 980 9.60 25.09 15.27
N TYR A 981 10.28 24.05 15.71
CA TYR A 981 10.01 23.36 16.97
C TYR A 981 11.31 22.85 17.59
N VAL A 982 11.57 23.19 18.86
CA VAL A 982 12.74 22.73 19.61
C VAL A 982 12.30 21.62 20.58
N ALA A 983 13.04 20.51 20.61
CA ALA A 983 12.86 19.46 21.62
C ALA A 983 14.14 18.63 21.80
N ASN A 984 14.50 18.30 23.04
CA ASN A 984 15.64 17.43 23.38
C ASN A 984 17.01 17.91 22.82
N GLY A 985 17.17 19.22 22.59
CA GLY A 985 18.35 19.79 21.94
C GLY A 985 18.36 19.69 20.41
N GLU A 986 17.25 19.25 19.79
CA GLU A 986 17.08 19.24 18.33
C GLU A 986 16.11 20.34 17.86
N LEU A 987 16.39 20.91 16.69
CA LEU A 987 15.53 21.89 16.01
C LEU A 987 14.89 21.26 14.76
N SER A 988 13.58 21.04 14.77
CA SER A 988 12.80 20.59 13.61
C SER A 988 12.12 21.76 12.91
N CYS A 989 11.84 21.62 11.61
CA CYS A 989 11.14 22.63 10.79
C CYS A 989 10.00 21.99 9.99
N GLN A 990 8.82 22.60 10.04
CA GLN A 990 7.70 22.30 9.16
C GLN A 990 7.49 23.45 8.18
N MET A 991 7.48 23.20 6.88
CA MET A 991 7.24 24.20 5.84
C MET A 991 5.96 23.89 5.05
N TYR A 992 5.14 24.91 4.81
CA TYR A 992 3.96 24.84 3.93
C TYR A 992 4.19 25.58 2.60
N GLN A 993 3.94 24.86 1.51
CA GLN A 993 4.10 25.36 0.15
C GLN A 993 2.83 25.17 -0.68
N ARG A 994 2.20 26.28 -1.09
CA ARG A 994 0.90 26.28 -1.78
C ARG A 994 0.90 25.67 -3.19
N SER A 995 2.06 25.63 -3.84
CA SER A 995 2.19 25.35 -5.27
C SER A 995 3.57 24.78 -5.57
N ALA A 996 3.60 23.66 -6.29
CA ALA A 996 4.65 22.67 -6.12
C ALA A 996 5.00 21.89 -7.38
N ASP A 997 5.98 22.37 -8.15
CA ASP A 997 6.55 21.67 -9.30
C ASP A 997 7.37 20.45 -8.84
N ILE A 998 6.87 19.25 -9.12
CA ILE A 998 7.46 17.96 -8.74
C ILE A 998 8.73 17.63 -9.53
N GLY A 999 8.85 18.13 -10.75
CA GLY A 999 10.02 17.89 -11.59
C GLY A 999 11.21 18.76 -11.18
N LEU A 1000 10.94 20.03 -10.85
CA LEU A 1000 11.94 21.09 -10.79
C LEU A 1000 11.87 22.05 -9.60
N GLY A 1001 10.74 22.18 -8.91
CA GLY A 1001 10.54 23.12 -7.81
C GLY A 1001 10.79 22.51 -6.43
N ILE A 1002 10.01 21.50 -6.06
CA ILE A 1002 10.10 20.89 -4.72
C ILE A 1002 11.42 20.18 -4.45
N PRO A 1003 12.06 19.52 -5.44
CA PRO A 1003 13.43 19.86 -5.81
C PRO A 1003 14.17 20.87 -4.92
N PHE A 1004 14.39 22.07 -5.43
CA PHE A 1004 15.03 23.16 -4.73
C PHE A 1004 14.56 23.32 -3.26
N ASN A 1005 13.25 23.11 -3.02
CA ASN A 1005 12.64 23.43 -1.74
C ASN A 1005 12.96 22.48 -0.58
N ILE A 1006 13.25 21.17 -0.77
CA ILE A 1006 13.70 20.32 0.36
C ILE A 1006 15.02 20.84 0.89
N ALA A 1007 16.05 20.94 0.04
CA ALA A 1007 17.38 21.33 0.48
C ALA A 1007 17.39 22.75 1.05
N SER A 1008 16.59 23.67 0.51
CA SER A 1008 16.53 25.05 1.01
C SER A 1008 16.09 25.11 2.47
N TYR A 1009 14.98 24.45 2.82
CA TYR A 1009 14.51 24.46 4.21
C TYR A 1009 15.28 23.47 5.11
N ALA A 1010 15.79 22.36 4.56
CA ALA A 1010 16.70 21.48 5.29
C ALA A 1010 18.01 22.20 5.67
N LEU A 1011 18.57 23.01 4.78
CA LEU A 1011 19.77 23.82 5.00
C LEU A 1011 19.48 24.97 5.97
N LEU A 1012 18.36 25.70 5.79
CA LEU A 1012 17.93 26.74 6.73
C LEU A 1012 17.78 26.18 8.14
N THR A 1013 17.18 25.00 8.29
CA THR A 1013 17.09 24.29 9.59
C THR A 1013 18.47 23.97 10.15
N CYS A 1014 19.41 23.52 9.31
CA CYS A 1014 20.79 23.24 9.74
C CYS A 1014 21.56 24.51 10.15
N MET A 1015 21.37 25.62 9.43
CA MET A 1015 21.99 26.91 9.73
C MET A 1015 21.44 27.50 11.04
N ILE A 1016 20.12 27.56 11.21
CA ILE A 1016 19.47 28.06 12.43
C ILE A 1016 19.84 27.19 13.63
N ALA A 1017 19.84 25.86 13.49
CA ALA A 1017 20.29 24.95 14.55
C ALA A 1017 21.75 25.24 14.94
N HIS A 1018 22.66 25.38 13.98
CA HIS A 1018 24.07 25.65 14.24
C HIS A 1018 24.31 26.97 14.99
N VAL A 1019 23.63 28.06 14.61
CA VAL A 1019 23.81 29.38 15.27
C VAL A 1019 23.08 29.48 16.62
N CYS A 1020 22.26 28.48 16.96
CA CYS A 1020 21.60 28.34 18.26
C CYS A 1020 22.18 27.18 19.10
N ASP A 1021 23.30 26.60 18.68
CA ASP A 1021 23.98 25.47 19.34
C ASP A 1021 23.08 24.23 19.56
N LEU A 1022 22.08 24.05 18.67
CA LEU A 1022 21.18 22.90 18.59
C LEU A 1022 21.62 21.92 17.49
N VAL A 1023 21.15 20.67 17.60
CA VAL A 1023 21.29 19.67 16.54
C VAL A 1023 20.17 19.84 15.49
N PRO A 1024 20.44 19.85 14.18
CA PRO A 1024 19.39 19.93 13.17
C PRO A 1024 18.52 18.67 13.19
N GLY A 1025 17.21 18.81 13.38
CA GLY A 1025 16.21 17.75 13.50
C GLY A 1025 15.46 17.47 12.19
N ASP A 1026 14.18 17.15 12.32
CA ASP A 1026 13.31 16.74 11.20
C ASP A 1026 12.99 17.91 10.27
N PHE A 1027 12.76 17.60 8.99
CA PHE A 1027 12.16 18.53 8.03
C PHE A 1027 10.86 17.95 7.50
N ILE A 1028 9.74 18.64 7.75
CA ILE A 1028 8.40 18.24 7.39
C ILE A 1028 7.89 19.18 6.29
N HIS A 1029 7.48 18.64 5.16
CA HIS A 1029 7.06 19.43 4.00
C HIS A 1029 5.58 19.19 3.69
N VAL A 1030 4.74 20.14 4.09
CA VAL A 1030 3.31 20.14 3.81
C VAL A 1030 3.06 20.90 2.51
N LEU A 1031 2.29 20.32 1.60
CA LEU A 1031 2.24 20.76 0.21
C LEU A 1031 0.80 20.90 -0.27
N GLY A 1032 0.53 22.04 -0.92
CA GLY A 1032 -0.70 22.37 -1.61
C GLY A 1032 -0.75 21.75 -3.01
N ASP A 1033 -1.15 22.51 -4.03
CA ASP A 1033 -1.23 22.00 -5.41
C ASP A 1033 0.15 21.56 -5.92
N ALA A 1034 0.32 20.25 -6.05
CA ALA A 1034 1.60 19.61 -6.35
C ALA A 1034 1.50 18.85 -7.67
N HIS A 1035 2.32 19.24 -8.62
CA HIS A 1035 2.08 19.01 -10.03
C HIS A 1035 3.32 18.67 -10.83
N VAL A 1036 3.14 17.75 -11.76
CA VAL A 1036 4.06 17.44 -12.86
C VAL A 1036 3.58 18.21 -14.08
N TYR A 1037 4.41 19.06 -14.70
CA TYR A 1037 4.06 19.63 -16.00
C TYR A 1037 4.09 18.53 -17.07
N ARG A 1038 3.23 18.62 -18.09
CA ARG A 1038 3.15 17.62 -19.18
C ARG A 1038 4.51 17.40 -19.87
N THR A 1039 5.37 18.43 -19.89
CA THR A 1039 6.75 18.39 -20.42
C THR A 1039 7.76 17.61 -19.58
N HIS A 1040 7.44 17.24 -18.33
CA HIS A 1040 8.34 16.51 -17.42
C HIS A 1040 7.99 15.03 -17.26
N ILE A 1041 6.84 14.58 -17.77
CA ILE A 1041 6.35 13.19 -17.62
C ILE A 1041 7.42 12.17 -18.00
N ARG A 1042 7.97 12.27 -19.22
CA ARG A 1042 9.00 11.35 -19.72
C ARG A 1042 10.34 11.48 -18.96
N PRO A 1043 10.89 12.68 -18.71
CA PRO A 1043 12.03 12.87 -17.80
C PRO A 1043 11.84 12.26 -16.40
N LEU A 1044 10.63 12.27 -15.85
CA LEU A 1044 10.33 11.68 -14.54
C LEU A 1044 10.17 10.16 -14.61
N GLN A 1045 9.67 9.60 -15.72
CA GLN A 1045 9.69 8.15 -15.96
C GLN A 1045 11.13 7.62 -16.02
N GLU A 1046 12.02 8.29 -16.76
CA GLU A 1046 13.47 7.99 -16.78
C GLU A 1046 14.11 8.08 -15.38
N GLN A 1047 13.55 8.92 -14.49
CA GLN A 1047 14.02 9.03 -13.12
C GLN A 1047 13.50 7.91 -12.21
N LEU A 1048 12.29 7.41 -12.45
CA LEU A 1048 11.69 6.30 -11.69
C LEU A 1048 12.38 4.95 -11.92
N GLU A 1049 13.12 4.81 -13.01
CA GLU A 1049 13.96 3.64 -13.33
C GLU A 1049 15.27 3.62 -12.53
N LYS A 1050 15.69 4.75 -11.96
CA LYS A 1050 16.97 4.91 -11.27
C LYS A 1050 16.81 4.65 -9.78
N LEU A 1051 17.45 3.60 -9.27
CA LEU A 1051 17.48 3.28 -7.84
C LEU A 1051 18.14 4.41 -7.03
N PRO A 1052 17.66 4.74 -5.83
CA PRO A 1052 18.35 5.69 -4.95
C PRO A 1052 19.79 5.29 -4.67
N LYS A 1053 20.62 6.31 -4.45
CA LYS A 1053 21.97 6.21 -3.89
C LYS A 1053 21.96 6.85 -2.49
N PRO A 1054 22.93 6.53 -1.60
CA PRO A 1054 22.94 7.02 -0.22
C PRO A 1054 22.94 8.54 -0.15
N PHE A 1055 22.41 9.09 0.94
CA PHE A 1055 22.48 10.53 1.17
C PHE A 1055 23.91 10.92 1.61
N PRO A 1056 24.47 12.02 1.07
CA PRO A 1056 25.79 12.50 1.47
C PRO A 1056 25.70 13.39 2.72
N ILE A 1057 26.86 13.83 3.20
CA ILE A 1057 27.06 14.40 4.53
C ILE A 1057 27.42 15.89 4.48
N LEU A 1058 26.71 16.71 5.28
CA LEU A 1058 26.85 18.17 5.30
C LEU A 1058 27.77 18.56 6.46
N LYS A 1059 28.91 19.16 6.14
CA LYS A 1059 29.72 19.91 7.09
C LYS A 1059 29.48 21.40 6.94
N ILE A 1060 29.35 22.07 8.07
CA ILE A 1060 29.20 23.53 8.20
C ILE A 1060 30.46 24.03 8.91
N ASN A 1061 31.01 25.17 8.50
CA ASN A 1061 32.11 25.82 9.20
C ASN A 1061 31.73 26.11 10.67
N PRO A 1062 32.42 25.50 11.68
CA PRO A 1062 32.03 25.62 13.08
C PRO A 1062 32.20 27.01 13.69
N GLU A 1063 32.92 27.92 13.01
CA GLU A 1063 33.16 29.29 13.46
C GLU A 1063 31.95 30.23 13.22
N LYS A 1064 30.98 29.83 12.39
CA LYS A 1064 29.90 30.72 11.90
C LYS A 1064 28.70 30.77 12.84
N LYS A 1065 28.84 31.54 13.93
CA LYS A 1065 27.82 31.72 14.99
C LYS A 1065 26.73 32.78 14.72
N ASN A 1066 26.66 33.36 13.53
CA ASN A 1066 25.61 34.31 13.14
C ASN A 1066 24.98 33.88 11.80
N ILE A 1067 23.65 33.93 11.68
CA ILE A 1067 22.91 33.54 10.47
C ILE A 1067 23.29 34.41 9.26
N ASP A 1068 23.64 35.67 9.49
CA ASP A 1068 24.04 36.63 8.47
C ASP A 1068 25.54 36.53 8.09
N SER A 1069 26.33 35.68 8.76
CA SER A 1069 27.78 35.55 8.49
C SER A 1069 28.17 34.36 7.60
N PHE A 1070 27.20 33.56 7.14
CA PHE A 1070 27.43 32.43 6.24
C PHE A 1070 27.70 32.87 4.79
N ALA A 1071 28.69 32.26 4.17
CA ALA A 1071 28.98 32.32 2.74
C ALA A 1071 28.90 30.92 2.13
N ALA A 1072 28.80 30.81 0.80
CA ALA A 1072 28.70 29.52 0.11
C ALA A 1072 29.91 28.58 0.36
N ALA A 1073 31.07 29.12 0.75
CA ALA A 1073 32.27 28.36 1.09
C ALA A 1073 32.23 27.72 2.49
N ASP A 1074 31.30 28.11 3.37
CA ASP A 1074 31.14 27.54 4.71
C ASP A 1074 30.42 26.18 4.71
N PHE A 1075 29.98 25.69 3.54
CA PHE A 1075 29.22 24.46 3.38
C PHE A 1075 29.96 23.45 2.50
N GLN A 1076 30.40 22.34 3.09
CA GLN A 1076 31.05 21.23 2.36
C GLN A 1076 30.13 20.01 2.34
N LEU A 1077 29.95 19.41 1.16
CA LEU A 1077 29.17 18.19 0.98
C LEU A 1077 30.09 17.00 0.65
N ILE A 1078 30.05 15.98 1.50
CA ILE A 1078 30.92 14.80 1.42
C ILE A 1078 30.13 13.62 0.89
N GLY A 1079 30.60 13.02 -0.20
CA GLY A 1079 30.07 11.77 -0.73
C GLY A 1079 28.93 11.89 -1.75
N TYR A 1080 28.62 13.09 -2.25
CA TYR A 1080 27.52 13.29 -3.20
C TYR A 1080 27.84 12.73 -4.59
N ASP A 1081 27.42 11.49 -4.83
CA ASP A 1081 27.46 10.80 -6.11
C ASP A 1081 26.02 10.67 -6.69
N PRO A 1082 25.45 11.69 -7.33
CA PRO A 1082 24.11 11.59 -7.92
C PRO A 1082 24.09 10.69 -9.16
N HIS A 1083 22.89 10.42 -9.69
CA HIS A 1083 22.74 9.94 -11.07
C HIS A 1083 22.97 11.07 -12.07
N GLN A 1084 23.24 10.73 -13.33
CA GLN A 1084 23.38 11.69 -14.42
C GLN A 1084 22.15 12.63 -14.51
N LYS A 1085 22.42 13.94 -14.64
CA LYS A 1085 21.43 15.01 -14.76
C LYS A 1085 20.41 14.69 -15.85
N ILE A 1086 19.13 14.78 -15.50
CA ILE A 1086 18.00 14.70 -16.42
C ILE A 1086 17.58 16.13 -16.79
N GLU A 1087 17.30 16.39 -18.06
CA GLU A 1087 16.84 17.71 -18.51
C GLU A 1087 15.31 17.85 -18.46
N MET A 1088 14.85 18.86 -17.74
CA MET A 1088 13.44 19.26 -17.65
C MET A 1088 13.34 20.77 -17.88
N LYS A 1089 12.37 21.19 -18.70
CA LYS A 1089 12.18 22.60 -19.08
C LYS A 1089 11.25 23.29 -18.09
N MET A 1090 11.71 24.38 -17.48
CA MET A 1090 10.85 25.31 -16.74
C MET A 1090 9.70 25.78 -17.65
N ALA A 1091 8.48 25.74 -17.13
CA ALA A 1091 7.30 26.24 -17.83
C ALA A 1091 7.32 27.78 -17.94
N LYS A 1092 7.06 28.32 -19.14
CA LYS A 1092 7.05 29.75 -19.43
C LYS A 1092 5.79 30.13 -20.21
N GLN A 1093 5.22 31.28 -19.87
CA GLN A 1093 4.08 31.85 -20.58
C GLN A 1093 4.54 32.47 -21.92
N GLY A 1094 4.21 31.84 -23.04
CA GLY A 1094 4.12 32.53 -24.34
C GLY A 1094 5.40 32.88 -25.10
N SER A 1095 6.39 31.97 -25.26
CA SER A 1095 7.41 32.17 -26.31
C SER A 1095 7.97 30.86 -26.91
N LYS A 1096 8.18 30.87 -28.24
CA LYS A 1096 8.96 29.85 -28.97
C LYS A 1096 10.42 30.33 -29.04
N HIS A 1097 11.41 29.54 -28.60
CA HIS A 1097 12.78 29.43 -29.17
C HIS A 1097 13.62 28.30 -28.48
N LYS A 1098 14.93 28.20 -28.75
CA LYS A 1098 15.76 26.96 -28.64
C LYS A 1098 16.56 26.79 -27.32
N MET A 1099 17.23 25.62 -27.21
CA MET A 1099 18.09 25.06 -26.12
C MET A 1099 19.10 26.02 -25.45
N TYR A 1100 19.69 25.60 -24.30
CA TYR A 1100 21.15 25.37 -24.10
C TYR A 1100 21.45 24.58 -22.79
N VAL A 1101 22.72 24.21 -22.52
CA VAL A 1101 23.16 23.04 -21.72
C VAL A 1101 24.22 23.43 -20.63
N ILE A 1102 24.66 22.46 -19.80
CA ILE A 1102 25.98 22.33 -19.07
C ILE A 1102 26.01 22.44 -17.51
N HIS A 1103 26.46 21.33 -16.87
CA HIS A 1103 27.19 21.10 -15.59
C HIS A 1103 26.73 21.69 -14.22
N PRO A 1104 27.24 21.18 -13.05
CA PRO A 1104 26.49 21.12 -11.78
C PRO A 1104 27.11 21.99 -10.65
N ASP A 1105 26.91 21.79 -9.33
CA ASP A 1105 27.30 20.66 -8.45
C ASP A 1105 26.49 20.61 -7.13
N TRP A 1106 26.72 19.52 -6.36
CA TRP A 1106 26.44 19.34 -4.92
C TRP A 1106 24.95 19.26 -4.48
N LEU A 1107 24.67 18.44 -3.44
CA LEU A 1107 23.40 18.32 -2.70
C LEU A 1107 23.49 17.40 -1.45
N CYS A 1108 22.72 17.59 -0.36
CA CYS A 1108 22.98 16.83 0.89
C CYS A 1108 21.94 16.79 2.04
N ARG A 1109 21.99 15.77 2.92
CA ARG A 1109 21.65 15.89 4.37
C ARG A 1109 22.33 14.86 5.33
N ARG A 1110 22.99 15.40 6.39
CA ARG A 1110 23.24 14.82 7.76
C ARG A 1110 24.17 13.59 7.93
N SER A 1111 25.23 13.75 8.75
CA SER A 1111 25.75 12.71 9.65
C SER A 1111 25.72 13.21 11.09
N ARG A 1112 25.59 12.31 12.08
CA ARG A 1112 25.69 12.65 13.52
C ARG A 1112 27.06 12.22 14.08
N GLY A 1113 27.68 13.09 14.88
CA GLY A 1113 28.66 12.72 15.91
C GLY A 1113 30.12 12.46 15.50
N VAL A 1114 30.96 13.50 15.63
CA VAL A 1114 32.23 13.39 16.36
C VAL A 1114 32.35 14.62 17.25
N LEU A 1115 32.54 14.42 18.56
CA LEU A 1115 32.87 15.46 19.54
C LEU A 1115 34.38 15.42 19.80
N ILE A 1116 35.03 16.58 19.91
CA ILE A 1116 36.36 16.73 20.52
C ILE A 1116 36.36 17.97 21.41
N ASN A 1117 36.71 17.77 22.67
CA ASN A 1117 36.97 18.73 23.75
C ASN A 1117 37.88 17.96 24.76
N CYS A 1118 38.88 18.51 25.45
CA CYS A 1118 39.36 19.88 25.61
C CYS A 1118 40.92 19.95 25.65
N GLU A 1119 41.45 21.16 25.50
CA GLU A 1119 42.62 21.77 26.16
C GLU A 1119 43.93 20.98 26.49
N GLY A 1120 45.08 21.59 26.16
CA GLY A 1120 46.41 21.20 26.70
C GLY A 1120 47.60 21.94 26.07
N PHE A 1121 48.37 22.68 26.88
CA PHE A 1121 49.59 23.44 26.52
C PHE A 1121 50.65 22.59 25.76
N THR A 1122 51.60 23.12 24.96
CA THR A 1122 52.47 24.30 25.21
C THR A 1122 53.11 24.88 23.92
N GLN A 1123 53.75 26.05 24.03
CA GLN A 1123 54.51 26.81 23.01
C GLN A 1123 55.68 26.06 22.32
N VAL A 1124 56.08 26.48 21.10
CA VAL A 1124 57.36 27.22 20.80
C VAL A 1124 57.66 27.34 19.28
N HIS A 1125 57.75 28.58 18.79
CA HIS A 1125 58.53 29.18 17.68
C HIS A 1125 58.96 28.46 16.35
N ARG A 1126 58.75 29.23 15.24
CA ARG A 1126 59.73 29.71 14.21
C ARG A 1126 59.77 29.17 12.75
N PHE A 1127 59.10 29.94 11.87
CA PHE A 1127 59.68 30.77 10.77
C PHE A 1127 60.10 30.21 9.39
N LYS A 1128 59.91 31.08 8.36
CA LYS A 1128 60.38 31.09 6.94
C LYS A 1128 59.61 30.17 5.96
N LEU A 1129 58.98 30.68 4.90
CA LEU A 1129 59.47 31.28 3.62
C LEU A 1129 60.03 30.19 2.65
N SER A 1130 59.73 30.18 1.34
CA SER A 1130 59.13 31.21 0.46
C SER A 1130 58.34 30.65 -0.76
N PHE A 1131 57.63 31.55 -1.45
CA PHE A 1131 57.00 31.40 -2.79
C PHE A 1131 57.73 30.53 -3.82
N SER A 1132 56.93 29.85 -4.67
CA SER A 1132 57.01 30.01 -6.13
C SER A 1132 55.71 29.54 -6.84
N GLU A 1133 55.11 30.45 -7.62
CA GLU A 1133 54.17 30.27 -8.75
C GLU A 1133 52.83 29.49 -8.61
N PHE A 1134 51.74 30.27 -8.78
CA PHE A 1134 50.32 29.94 -9.04
C PHE A 1134 49.48 29.28 -7.94
#